data_AF-A0A260ZA39-F1
#
_entry.id   AF-A0A260ZA39-F1
#
_cell.length_a   1.000
_cell.length_b   1.000
_cell.length_c   1.000
_cell.angle_alpha   90.00
_cell.angle_beta   90.00
_cell.angle_gamma   90.00
#
_symmetry.space_group_name_H-M   'P 1'
#
loop_
_entity.id
_entity.type
_entity.pdbx_description
1 polymer ?
#
loop_
_entity_poly.entity_id
_entity_poly.type
_entity_poly.pdbx_seq_one_letter_code
_entity_poly.pdbx_strand_id
1 'polypeptide(L)'
;FLQDISNSTGSNMSKAELAILERRLRPIYDSLDSQNYKKALAECEKVLKKHPATTAAKVLKALTLVRLDKVADAMEITDALDVAGVHHDEFTLQAFVHCYRDSNQHMKVVSLYEKIIQVDPSENNLTQLFMAYSRERMYKEQQKIGLRLYKDLNVTTYYYWSVMSLILQAKENPELGKKMLLPLAEKMCETQIAKTGYTEGASAELELELLILEGQEKWKECAEFVDRGEAAALPMAPYNLVEKGMAYLMKDEQYAKASELAVGVVENMPDNWNIWKIIISATLSQVEKLVGSENEEDIESARLLIKALGDLIVRIQSKSEFKHRAPYIVPFFAHMKLGEISRKIPGMEDLTPIFGDKVKKMLLYVEKFYTKPVCFADLQLYFKDMTDEQKQEFLKGLTSWMSGISAAEQAEGDESKVWAIILMERCRRALGEYDKMTADDHRSLFQQFIAQIAAKGRSEHAQGVLCNFTTAHLWDAYRKENDAEKFYEMILLLEFVATTNRTDPMCKLGLVRAYSGATGRISALVKTLDIKAIQLDTMGHMTFPIYETSGRFNLAIINNTQLTMMYEQAEKEIQDCIAQSYRNGKFTAIPRMAAASQKMRLSAQKTACEVMNRYLSSLFVLDDIDQITVTLWGDEDPIDWKQLIDTRDFTVIPYTETSDYENLLEDMKKRTFQELIDISELRSTMCRALGAVGRVTHDNMEPRLARLQLKMTVMEYKNHLEHCCKEYPSFLIPSKLAQSPAPQHLAQWVHSGGPQMILEYLEAAVKLVDILDSGEHPDISLVGTRTEMAKKLIKLIEVPPRREEGEKLPPFWMVDSIIKSSRALQTIAAIQVVLRLIEKVVLKLAKNVPTAAPESLSPTCSPRDVSIRRVSTSAVIPQRI
;
A
#
# COMPACT_ATOMS: atom_id res chain seq x y z
N PHE A 1 -17.60 -24.94 8.30
CA PHE A 1 -18.63 -25.32 7.31
C PHE A 1 -20.04 -25.51 7.86
N LEU A 2 -20.26 -26.15 9.02
CA LEU A 2 -21.63 -26.48 9.49
C LEU A 2 -22.31 -25.44 10.42
N GLN A 3 -21.60 -24.41 10.90
CA GLN A 3 -22.11 -23.48 11.91
C GLN A 3 -23.03 -22.38 11.35
N ASP A 4 -22.95 -22.05 10.06
CA ASP A 4 -23.76 -21.01 9.42
C ASP A 4 -25.18 -21.47 8.99
N ILE A 5 -25.50 -22.76 9.16
CA ILE A 5 -26.68 -23.42 8.55
C ILE A 5 -27.92 -23.39 9.47
N SER A 6 -27.79 -22.97 10.73
CA SER A 6 -28.86 -23.16 11.72
C SER A 6 -30.07 -22.22 11.64
N ASN A 7 -30.06 -21.18 10.79
CA ASN A 7 -31.08 -20.11 10.82
C ASN A 7 -31.91 -19.91 9.54
N SER A 8 -31.87 -20.82 8.56
CA SER A 8 -32.60 -20.70 7.28
C SER A 8 -33.66 -21.81 7.16
N THR A 9 -34.95 -21.47 7.27
CA THR A 9 -36.06 -22.38 6.95
C THR A 9 -36.77 -21.89 5.69
N GLY A 10 -36.31 -22.37 4.53
CA GLY A 10 -36.91 -22.05 3.24
C GLY A 10 -36.53 -23.00 2.11
N SER A 11 -36.50 -24.33 2.35
CA SER A 11 -36.21 -25.31 1.31
C SER A 11 -37.42 -26.20 1.01
N ASN A 12 -37.70 -26.42 -0.29
CA ASN A 12 -38.71 -27.36 -0.80
C ASN A 12 -38.33 -28.85 -0.65
N MET A 13 -37.16 -29.17 -0.09
CA MET A 13 -36.83 -30.54 0.34
C MET A 13 -37.31 -30.79 1.77
N SER A 14 -37.80 -32.00 2.05
CA SER A 14 -38.18 -32.35 3.42
C SER A 14 -36.96 -32.29 4.35
N LYS A 15 -37.17 -31.93 5.63
CA LYS A 15 -36.08 -31.92 6.65
C LYS A 15 -35.30 -33.24 6.71
N ALA A 16 -35.95 -34.37 6.38
CA ALA A 16 -35.33 -35.68 6.32
C ALA A 16 -34.37 -35.84 5.12
N GLU A 17 -34.72 -35.30 3.95
CA GLU A 17 -33.87 -35.35 2.75
C GLU A 17 -32.63 -34.46 2.89
N LEU A 18 -32.77 -33.28 3.51
CA LEU A 18 -31.64 -32.41 3.85
C LEU A 18 -30.67 -33.09 4.82
N ALA A 19 -31.18 -33.74 5.88
CA ALA A 19 -30.34 -34.47 6.83
C ALA A 19 -29.60 -35.67 6.20
N ILE A 20 -30.24 -36.36 5.24
CA ILE A 20 -29.61 -37.45 4.49
C ILE A 20 -28.51 -36.91 3.57
N LEU A 21 -28.75 -35.79 2.89
CA LEU A 21 -27.77 -35.13 2.04
C LEU A 21 -26.58 -34.64 2.85
N GLU A 22 -26.81 -33.95 3.97
CA GLU A 22 -25.77 -33.48 4.88
C GLU A 22 -24.88 -34.64 5.35
N ARG A 23 -25.47 -35.77 5.80
CA ARG A 23 -24.71 -36.95 6.22
C ARG A 23 -23.84 -37.54 5.12
N ARG A 24 -24.26 -37.43 3.85
CA ARG A 24 -23.49 -37.90 2.68
C ARG A 24 -22.36 -36.96 2.32
N LEU A 25 -22.55 -35.65 2.47
CA LEU A 25 -21.56 -34.63 2.13
C LEU A 25 -20.53 -34.39 3.24
N ARG A 26 -20.87 -34.70 4.50
CA ARG A 26 -20.00 -34.49 5.67
C ARG A 26 -18.57 -35.05 5.54
N PRO A 27 -18.33 -36.28 5.03
CA PRO A 27 -16.97 -36.78 4.82
C PRO A 27 -16.15 -35.95 3.82
N ILE A 28 -16.82 -35.32 2.84
CA ILE A 28 -16.19 -34.41 1.88
C ILE A 28 -15.80 -33.12 2.61
N TYR A 29 -16.71 -32.52 3.37
CA TYR A 29 -16.43 -31.31 4.16
C TYR A 29 -15.33 -31.52 5.20
N ASP A 30 -15.35 -32.63 5.96
CA ASP A 30 -14.30 -32.96 6.93
C ASP A 30 -12.93 -33.10 6.25
N SER A 31 -12.90 -33.65 5.03
CA SER A 31 -11.68 -33.79 4.24
C SER A 31 -11.20 -32.44 3.66
N LEU A 32 -12.13 -31.56 3.29
CA LEU A 32 -11.82 -30.18 2.87
C LEU A 32 -11.31 -29.33 4.03
N ASP A 33 -11.90 -29.46 5.22
CA ASP A 33 -11.52 -28.75 6.46
C ASP A 33 -10.16 -29.20 6.98
N SER A 34 -9.86 -30.49 6.87
CA SER A 34 -8.51 -31.02 7.16
C SER A 34 -7.46 -30.72 6.09
N GLN A 35 -7.79 -29.90 5.07
CA GLN A 35 -6.94 -29.54 3.93
C GLN A 35 -6.39 -30.75 3.14
N ASN A 36 -7.04 -31.91 3.22
CA ASN A 36 -6.64 -33.11 2.50
C ASN A 36 -7.45 -33.25 1.20
N TYR A 37 -7.10 -32.43 0.21
CA TYR A 37 -7.87 -32.30 -1.04
C TYR A 37 -7.88 -33.58 -1.89
N LYS A 38 -6.81 -34.40 -1.85
CA LYS A 38 -6.78 -35.70 -2.53
C LYS A 38 -7.80 -36.68 -1.95
N LYS A 39 -7.93 -36.70 -0.62
CA LYS A 39 -8.93 -37.51 0.07
C LYS A 39 -10.35 -36.97 -0.17
N ALA A 40 -10.52 -35.64 -0.15
CA ALA A 40 -11.79 -35.00 -0.48
C ALA A 40 -12.26 -35.40 -1.90
N LEU A 41 -11.34 -35.41 -2.88
CA LEU A 41 -11.65 -35.81 -4.25
C LEU A 41 -12.12 -37.27 -4.33
N ALA A 42 -11.46 -38.18 -3.62
CA ALA A 42 -11.85 -39.59 -3.57
C ALA A 42 -13.23 -39.79 -2.90
N GLU A 43 -13.54 -39.04 -1.84
CA GLU A 43 -14.86 -39.08 -1.20
C GLU A 43 -15.94 -38.48 -2.12
N CYS A 44 -15.65 -37.41 -2.88
CA CYS A 44 -16.54 -36.89 -3.92
C CYS A 44 -16.87 -37.96 -4.96
N GLU A 45 -15.85 -38.66 -5.50
CA GLU A 45 -16.04 -39.71 -6.49
C GLU A 45 -16.83 -40.89 -5.95
N LYS A 46 -16.62 -41.26 -4.68
CA LYS A 46 -17.37 -42.33 -4.00
C LYS A 46 -18.84 -41.98 -3.83
N VAL A 47 -19.16 -40.72 -3.48
CA VAL A 47 -20.55 -40.23 -3.43
C VAL A 47 -21.16 -40.22 -4.82
N LEU A 48 -20.46 -39.71 -5.83
CA LEU A 48 -20.94 -39.66 -7.22
C LEU A 48 -21.11 -41.05 -7.84
N LYS A 49 -20.30 -42.04 -7.46
CA LYS A 49 -20.46 -43.44 -7.90
C LYS A 49 -21.75 -44.06 -7.36
N LYS A 50 -22.15 -43.74 -6.12
CA LYS A 50 -23.38 -44.24 -5.51
C LYS A 50 -24.61 -43.41 -5.87
N HIS A 51 -24.44 -42.11 -6.07
CA HIS A 51 -25.51 -41.15 -6.32
C HIS A 51 -25.08 -40.12 -7.39
N PRO A 52 -25.07 -40.51 -8.69
CA PRO A 52 -24.56 -39.67 -9.78
C PRO A 52 -25.33 -38.37 -10.00
N ALA A 53 -26.60 -38.31 -9.57
CA ALA A 53 -27.47 -37.14 -9.71
C ALA A 53 -27.24 -36.05 -8.64
N THR A 54 -26.35 -36.27 -7.67
CA THR A 54 -26.13 -35.33 -6.56
C THR A 54 -25.34 -34.10 -7.04
N THR A 55 -26.04 -33.02 -7.38
CA THR A 55 -25.43 -31.76 -7.89
C THR A 55 -24.42 -31.17 -6.89
N ALA A 56 -24.75 -31.09 -5.60
CA ALA A 56 -23.84 -30.61 -4.55
C ALA A 56 -22.49 -31.34 -4.57
N ALA A 57 -22.47 -32.67 -4.78
CA ALA A 57 -21.22 -33.44 -4.82
C ALA A 57 -20.40 -33.18 -6.10
N LYS A 58 -21.05 -32.84 -7.23
CA LYS A 58 -20.36 -32.41 -8.46
C LYS A 58 -19.71 -31.04 -8.28
N VAL A 59 -20.42 -30.10 -7.66
CA VAL A 59 -19.87 -28.76 -7.38
C VAL A 59 -18.76 -28.84 -6.33
N LEU A 60 -18.90 -29.67 -5.29
CA LEU A 60 -17.82 -29.93 -4.33
C LEU A 60 -16.61 -30.62 -4.97
N LYS A 61 -16.81 -31.46 -5.99
CA LYS A 61 -15.71 -31.98 -6.81
C LYS A 61 -15.00 -30.83 -7.54
N ALA A 62 -15.75 -29.90 -8.15
CA ALA A 62 -15.17 -28.71 -8.79
C ALA A 62 -14.40 -27.85 -7.78
N LEU A 63 -14.97 -27.56 -6.61
CA LEU A 63 -14.28 -26.85 -5.51
C LEU A 63 -12.98 -27.55 -5.09
N THR A 64 -13.01 -28.88 -4.98
CA THR A 64 -11.81 -29.67 -4.64
C THR A 64 -10.75 -29.58 -5.75
N LEU A 65 -11.17 -29.53 -7.02
CA LEU A 65 -10.28 -29.34 -8.16
C LEU A 65 -9.67 -27.93 -8.18
N VAL A 66 -10.45 -26.88 -7.85
CA VAL A 66 -9.93 -25.52 -7.66
C VAL A 66 -8.82 -25.51 -6.60
N ARG A 67 -9.04 -26.15 -5.44
CA ARG A 67 -8.05 -26.25 -4.37
C ARG A 67 -6.86 -27.18 -4.68
N LEU A 68 -6.91 -27.91 -5.79
CA LEU A 68 -5.81 -28.70 -6.35
C LEU A 68 -5.15 -28.00 -7.56
N ASP A 69 -5.41 -26.70 -7.75
CA ASP A 69 -4.93 -25.85 -8.86
C ASP A 69 -5.39 -26.31 -10.26
N LYS A 70 -6.47 -27.09 -10.34
CA LYS A 70 -7.10 -27.56 -11.60
C LYS A 70 -8.35 -26.74 -11.91
N VAL A 71 -8.17 -25.43 -12.08
CA VAL A 71 -9.29 -24.49 -12.25
C VAL A 71 -10.05 -24.72 -13.56
N ALA A 72 -9.37 -25.04 -14.67
CA ALA A 72 -10.03 -25.28 -15.96
C ALA A 72 -11.04 -26.44 -15.89
N ASP A 73 -10.61 -27.60 -15.37
CA ASP A 73 -11.47 -28.77 -15.16
C ASP A 73 -12.65 -28.45 -14.22
N ALA A 74 -12.39 -27.63 -13.19
CA ALA A 74 -13.44 -27.20 -12.26
C ALA A 74 -14.48 -26.30 -12.94
N MET A 75 -14.05 -25.38 -13.80
CA MET A 75 -14.95 -24.46 -14.50
C MET A 75 -15.82 -25.17 -15.52
N GLU A 76 -15.30 -26.18 -16.22
CA GLU A 76 -16.11 -27.00 -17.12
C GLU A 76 -17.28 -27.67 -16.37
N ILE A 77 -17.03 -28.15 -15.14
CA ILE A 77 -18.07 -28.76 -14.30
C ILE A 77 -19.08 -27.71 -13.82
N THR A 78 -18.63 -26.53 -13.37
CA THR A 78 -19.55 -25.51 -12.84
C THR A 78 -20.36 -24.86 -13.95
N ASP A 79 -19.78 -24.55 -15.10
CA ASP A 79 -20.47 -23.93 -16.24
C ASP A 79 -21.52 -24.87 -16.84
N ALA A 80 -21.31 -26.19 -16.79
CA ALA A 80 -22.31 -27.18 -17.18
C ALA A 80 -23.50 -27.28 -16.20
N LEU A 81 -23.34 -26.82 -14.96
CA LEU A 81 -24.34 -26.93 -13.89
C LEU A 81 -25.03 -25.59 -13.57
N ASP A 82 -24.34 -24.45 -13.78
CA ASP A 82 -24.84 -23.08 -13.57
C ASP A 82 -25.68 -22.60 -14.78
N VAL A 83 -26.83 -23.24 -14.96
CA VAL A 83 -27.76 -22.99 -16.07
C VAL A 83 -29.03 -22.29 -15.56
N ALA A 84 -29.57 -21.37 -16.35
CA ALA A 84 -30.80 -20.65 -16.01
C ALA A 84 -32.01 -21.59 -15.84
N GLY A 85 -32.90 -21.27 -14.90
CA GLY A 85 -34.13 -22.03 -14.63
C GLY A 85 -33.95 -23.27 -13.75
N VAL A 86 -32.72 -23.59 -13.32
CA VAL A 86 -32.45 -24.72 -12.41
C VAL A 86 -32.61 -24.25 -10.96
N HIS A 87 -33.40 -25.00 -10.18
CA HIS A 87 -33.49 -24.81 -8.73
C HIS A 87 -32.34 -25.56 -8.04
N HIS A 88 -31.55 -24.87 -7.25
CA HIS A 88 -30.47 -25.45 -6.45
C HIS A 88 -30.83 -25.41 -4.96
N ASP A 89 -30.46 -26.44 -4.21
CA ASP A 89 -30.56 -26.44 -2.75
C ASP A 89 -29.45 -25.59 -2.10
N GLU A 90 -29.63 -25.20 -0.84
CA GLU A 90 -28.71 -24.33 -0.10
C GLU A 90 -27.27 -24.88 -0.04
N PHE A 91 -27.09 -26.21 0.11
CA PHE A 91 -25.74 -26.80 0.12
C PHE A 91 -25.07 -26.71 -1.26
N THR A 92 -25.82 -26.93 -2.33
CA THR A 92 -25.33 -26.75 -3.70
C THR A 92 -24.94 -25.29 -3.96
N LEU A 93 -25.77 -24.33 -3.52
CA LEU A 93 -25.51 -22.89 -3.69
C LEU A 93 -24.26 -22.44 -2.94
N GLN A 94 -24.12 -22.83 -1.67
CA GLN A 94 -22.90 -22.52 -0.91
C GLN A 94 -21.67 -23.16 -1.54
N ALA A 95 -21.77 -24.39 -2.07
CA ALA A 95 -20.67 -25.01 -2.79
C ALA A 95 -20.26 -24.23 -4.05
N PHE A 96 -21.22 -23.69 -4.82
CA PHE A 96 -20.92 -22.81 -5.96
C PHE A 96 -20.26 -21.51 -5.53
N VAL A 97 -20.79 -20.85 -4.50
CA VAL A 97 -20.23 -19.60 -3.96
C VAL A 97 -18.79 -19.82 -3.51
N HIS A 98 -18.51 -20.90 -2.78
CA HIS A 98 -17.15 -21.25 -2.39
C HIS A 98 -16.26 -21.54 -3.61
N CYS A 99 -16.76 -22.28 -4.61
CA CYS A 99 -16.01 -22.58 -5.82
C CYS A 99 -15.61 -21.29 -6.56
N TYR A 100 -16.56 -20.38 -6.79
CA TYR A 100 -16.30 -19.12 -7.49
C TYR A 100 -15.48 -18.13 -6.66
N ARG A 101 -15.65 -18.10 -5.33
CA ARG A 101 -14.82 -17.28 -4.43
C ARG A 101 -13.37 -17.77 -4.39
N ASP A 102 -13.16 -19.09 -4.27
CA ASP A 102 -11.82 -19.67 -4.22
C ASP A 102 -11.10 -19.56 -5.58
N SER A 103 -11.86 -19.43 -6.69
CA SER A 103 -11.31 -19.18 -8.03
C SER A 103 -11.27 -17.71 -8.44
N ASN A 104 -11.48 -16.75 -7.53
CA ASN A 104 -11.53 -15.30 -7.79
C ASN A 104 -12.52 -14.86 -8.90
N GLN A 105 -13.60 -15.62 -9.14
CA GLN A 105 -14.64 -15.31 -10.14
C GLN A 105 -15.87 -14.69 -9.48
N HIS A 106 -15.70 -13.53 -8.85
CA HIS A 106 -16.76 -12.93 -8.04
C HIS A 106 -18.00 -12.51 -8.85
N MET A 107 -17.82 -12.06 -10.09
CA MET A 107 -18.94 -11.77 -11.00
C MET A 107 -19.81 -13.00 -11.30
N LYS A 108 -19.26 -14.22 -11.29
CA LYS A 108 -20.07 -15.44 -11.43
C LYS A 108 -20.96 -15.69 -10.21
N VAL A 109 -20.57 -15.23 -9.02
CA VAL A 109 -21.44 -15.28 -7.83
C VAL A 109 -22.64 -14.36 -8.02
N VAL A 110 -22.44 -13.17 -8.60
CA VAL A 110 -23.53 -12.24 -8.93
C VAL A 110 -24.50 -12.89 -9.92
N SER A 111 -23.98 -13.38 -11.06
CA SER A 111 -24.83 -13.97 -12.10
C SER A 111 -25.56 -15.23 -11.63
N LEU A 112 -24.93 -16.05 -10.79
CA LEU A 112 -25.56 -17.21 -10.14
C LEU A 112 -26.78 -16.77 -9.34
N TYR A 113 -26.65 -15.80 -8.43
CA TYR A 113 -27.77 -15.32 -7.62
C TYR A 113 -28.83 -14.58 -8.45
N GLU A 114 -28.45 -13.86 -9.51
CA GLU A 114 -29.40 -13.24 -10.46
C GLU A 114 -30.29 -14.28 -11.15
N LYS A 115 -29.75 -15.45 -11.52
CA LYS A 115 -30.52 -16.57 -12.08
C LYS A 115 -31.42 -17.20 -11.02
N ILE A 116 -30.91 -17.40 -9.80
CA ILE A 116 -31.64 -18.07 -8.71
C ILE A 116 -32.87 -17.28 -8.29
N ILE A 117 -32.77 -15.95 -8.15
CA ILE A 117 -33.91 -15.11 -7.72
C ILE A 117 -35.08 -15.11 -8.73
N GLN A 118 -34.86 -15.58 -9.97
CA GLN A 118 -35.93 -15.76 -10.95
C GLN A 118 -36.74 -17.04 -10.68
N VAL A 119 -36.13 -18.02 -10.01
CA VAL A 119 -36.74 -19.31 -9.67
C VAL A 119 -37.24 -19.33 -8.22
N ASP A 120 -36.40 -18.88 -7.28
CA ASP A 120 -36.67 -18.83 -5.84
C ASP A 120 -36.30 -17.46 -5.25
N PRO A 121 -37.23 -16.49 -5.24
CA PRO A 121 -37.02 -15.15 -4.68
C PRO A 121 -37.19 -15.12 -3.16
N SER A 122 -36.47 -15.98 -2.43
CA SER A 122 -36.48 -16.00 -0.96
C SER A 122 -35.66 -14.84 -0.36
N GLU A 123 -35.96 -14.47 0.89
CA GLU A 123 -35.22 -13.45 1.66
C GLU A 123 -33.72 -13.73 1.72
N ASN A 124 -33.36 -15.01 1.93
CA ASN A 124 -31.97 -15.43 1.98
C ASN A 124 -31.27 -15.18 0.63
N ASN A 125 -31.83 -15.65 -0.48
CA ASN A 125 -31.23 -15.49 -1.81
C ASN A 125 -31.11 -14.01 -2.21
N LEU A 126 -32.14 -13.20 -1.93
CA LEU A 126 -32.10 -11.76 -2.18
C LEU A 126 -31.05 -11.05 -1.32
N THR A 127 -30.88 -11.46 -0.06
CA THR A 127 -29.83 -10.94 0.83
C THR A 127 -28.44 -11.33 0.34
N GLN A 128 -28.25 -12.58 -0.12
CA GLN A 128 -26.97 -13.00 -0.69
C GLN A 128 -26.64 -12.25 -1.98
N LEU A 129 -27.63 -12.00 -2.84
CA LEU A 129 -27.45 -11.16 -4.04
C LEU A 129 -27.09 -9.72 -3.66
N PHE A 130 -27.75 -9.13 -2.65
CA PHE A 130 -27.39 -7.81 -2.14
C PHE A 130 -25.92 -7.75 -1.69
N MET A 131 -25.45 -8.77 -0.97
CA MET A 131 -24.06 -8.85 -0.51
C MET A 131 -23.08 -9.06 -1.67
N ALA A 132 -23.47 -9.83 -2.69
CA ALA A 132 -22.68 -10.01 -3.91
C ALA A 132 -22.53 -8.68 -4.67
N TYR A 133 -23.61 -7.91 -4.84
CA TYR A 133 -23.54 -6.57 -5.44
C TYR A 133 -22.70 -5.60 -4.60
N SER A 134 -22.75 -5.69 -3.26
CA SER A 134 -21.89 -4.89 -2.38
C SER A 134 -20.41 -5.14 -2.64
N ARG A 135 -20.04 -6.41 -2.83
CA ARG A 135 -18.66 -6.84 -3.05
C ARG A 135 -18.13 -6.34 -4.40
N GLU A 136 -18.93 -6.47 -5.45
CA GLU A 136 -18.60 -5.99 -6.80
C GLU A 136 -18.88 -4.49 -7.00
N ARG A 137 -19.27 -3.77 -5.93
CA ARG A 137 -19.56 -2.32 -5.93
C ARG A 137 -20.63 -1.90 -6.93
N MET A 138 -21.55 -2.81 -7.24
CA MET A 138 -22.71 -2.55 -8.10
C MET A 138 -23.82 -1.87 -7.30
N TYR A 139 -23.53 -0.69 -6.72
CA TYR A 139 -24.38 -0.05 -5.72
C TYR A 139 -25.77 0.35 -6.24
N LYS A 140 -25.92 0.58 -7.54
CA LYS A 140 -27.22 0.85 -8.18
C LYS A 140 -28.13 -0.38 -8.16
N GLU A 141 -27.60 -1.56 -8.49
CA GLU A 141 -28.36 -2.81 -8.44
C GLU A 141 -28.59 -3.23 -6.99
N GLN A 142 -27.60 -3.01 -6.12
CA GLN A 142 -27.71 -3.18 -4.67
C GLN A 142 -28.91 -2.40 -4.10
N GLN A 143 -29.07 -1.13 -4.47
CA GLN A 143 -30.20 -0.30 -4.05
C GLN A 143 -31.55 -0.91 -4.46
N LYS A 144 -31.67 -1.40 -5.70
CA LYS A 144 -32.92 -2.01 -6.20
C LYS A 144 -33.30 -3.25 -5.40
N ILE A 145 -32.34 -4.11 -5.09
CA ILE A 145 -32.56 -5.30 -4.28
C ILE A 145 -32.95 -4.93 -2.85
N GLY A 146 -32.30 -3.94 -2.23
CA GLY A 146 -32.67 -3.45 -0.89
C GLY A 146 -34.13 -2.97 -0.83
N LEU A 147 -34.57 -2.21 -1.84
CA LEU A 147 -35.97 -1.76 -1.94
C LEU A 147 -36.95 -2.91 -2.19
N ARG A 148 -36.55 -3.92 -2.97
CA ARG A 148 -37.38 -5.12 -3.21
C ARG A 148 -37.58 -5.90 -1.90
N LEU A 149 -36.49 -6.18 -1.18
CA LEU A 149 -36.52 -6.83 0.14
C LEU A 149 -37.44 -6.09 1.11
N TYR A 150 -37.36 -4.76 1.14
CA TYR A 150 -38.26 -3.96 1.97
C TYR A 150 -39.73 -4.08 1.55
N LYS A 151 -40.04 -4.04 0.26
CA LYS A 151 -41.42 -4.18 -0.24
C LYS A 151 -42.01 -5.55 0.07
N ASP A 152 -41.20 -6.60 -0.03
CA ASP A 152 -41.65 -7.99 0.12
C ASP A 152 -41.84 -8.37 1.61
N LEU A 153 -40.97 -7.90 2.50
CA LEU A 153 -40.92 -8.32 3.91
C LEU A 153 -41.35 -7.21 4.90
N ASN A 154 -41.37 -5.95 4.47
CA ASN A 154 -41.67 -4.78 5.29
C ASN A 154 -40.76 -4.61 6.53
N VAL A 155 -39.50 -5.06 6.43
CA VAL A 155 -38.49 -4.92 7.49
C VAL A 155 -37.64 -3.67 7.26
N THR A 156 -37.69 -2.71 8.19
CA THR A 156 -37.03 -1.39 8.08
C THR A 156 -35.53 -1.46 7.81
N THR A 157 -34.82 -2.47 8.31
CA THR A 157 -33.38 -2.66 8.06
C THR A 157 -33.03 -2.69 6.58
N TYR A 158 -33.84 -3.36 5.75
CA TYR A 158 -33.63 -3.42 4.29
C TYR A 158 -33.88 -2.08 3.58
N TYR A 159 -34.74 -1.24 4.17
CA TYR A 159 -34.92 0.13 3.69
C TYR A 159 -33.62 0.93 3.88
N TYR A 160 -33.02 0.86 5.07
CA TYR A 160 -31.76 1.53 5.37
C TYR A 160 -30.57 0.98 4.58
N TRP A 161 -30.59 -0.30 4.22
CA TRP A 161 -29.62 -0.86 3.26
C TRP A 161 -29.69 -0.13 1.92
N SER A 162 -30.89 0.13 1.40
CA SER A 162 -31.06 0.89 0.16
C SER A 162 -30.60 2.35 0.26
N VAL A 163 -30.81 2.99 1.42
CA VAL A 163 -30.31 4.34 1.70
C VAL A 163 -28.78 4.35 1.72
N MET A 164 -28.15 3.38 2.39
CA MET A 164 -26.70 3.25 2.41
C MET A 164 -26.13 3.01 1.01
N SER A 165 -26.78 2.20 0.17
CA SER A 165 -26.39 2.02 -1.23
C SER A 165 -26.45 3.34 -2.03
N LEU A 166 -27.42 4.23 -1.76
CA LEU A 166 -27.44 5.57 -2.36
C LEU A 166 -26.26 6.43 -1.90
N ILE A 167 -25.90 6.39 -0.63
CA ILE A 167 -24.74 7.11 -0.09
C ILE A 167 -23.44 6.59 -0.74
N LEU A 168 -23.31 5.28 -0.96
CA LEU A 168 -22.16 4.71 -1.66
C LEU A 168 -22.10 5.13 -3.14
N GLN A 169 -23.24 5.15 -3.85
CA GLN A 169 -23.33 5.68 -5.21
C GLN A 169 -22.91 7.17 -5.26
N ALA A 170 -23.35 7.96 -4.28
CA ALA A 170 -23.00 9.38 -4.19
C ALA A 170 -21.49 9.61 -3.98
N LYS A 171 -20.79 8.65 -3.35
CA LYS A 171 -19.34 8.71 -3.19
C LYS A 171 -18.57 8.33 -4.45
N GLU A 172 -19.08 7.37 -5.24
CA GLU A 172 -18.47 7.03 -6.54
C GLU A 172 -18.64 8.14 -7.57
N ASN A 173 -19.78 8.84 -7.53
CA ASN A 173 -20.03 9.98 -8.39
C ASN A 173 -20.44 11.21 -7.54
N PRO A 174 -19.46 12.01 -7.07
CA PRO A 174 -19.73 13.17 -6.22
C PRO A 174 -20.67 14.21 -6.86
N GLU A 175 -20.61 14.39 -8.19
CA GLU A 175 -21.46 15.35 -8.89
C GLU A 175 -22.95 14.95 -8.87
N LEU A 176 -23.24 13.69 -9.22
CA LEU A 176 -24.60 13.15 -9.14
C LEU A 176 -25.05 12.98 -7.68
N GLY A 177 -24.08 12.68 -6.80
CA GLY A 177 -24.23 12.55 -5.37
C GLY A 177 -24.88 13.77 -4.73
N LYS A 178 -24.25 14.94 -4.86
CA LYS A 178 -24.77 16.20 -4.31
C LYS A 178 -26.08 16.64 -4.96
N LYS A 179 -26.21 16.50 -6.28
CA LYS A 179 -27.37 17.01 -7.03
C LYS A 179 -28.66 16.22 -6.82
N MET A 180 -28.60 14.90 -6.61
CA MET A 180 -29.79 14.05 -6.66
C MET A 180 -29.80 12.90 -5.64
N LEU A 181 -28.68 12.17 -5.49
CA LEU A 181 -28.70 10.93 -4.70
C LEU A 181 -28.79 11.17 -3.20
N LEU A 182 -28.04 12.15 -2.67
CA LEU A 182 -28.08 12.49 -1.26
C LEU A 182 -29.41 13.18 -0.86
N PRO A 183 -29.99 14.11 -1.64
CA PRO A 183 -31.34 14.63 -1.37
C PRO A 183 -32.43 13.55 -1.39
N LEU A 184 -32.30 12.55 -2.27
CA LEU A 184 -33.21 11.41 -2.28
C LEU A 184 -33.04 10.56 -1.01
N ALA A 185 -31.80 10.28 -0.60
CA ALA A 185 -31.50 9.53 0.62
C ALA A 185 -32.05 10.23 1.88
N GLU A 186 -31.91 11.56 1.95
CA GLU A 186 -32.48 12.39 3.03
C GLU A 186 -34.00 12.23 3.12
N LYS A 187 -34.71 12.48 2.01
CA LYS A 187 -36.17 12.34 1.95
C LYS A 187 -36.62 10.93 2.32
N MET A 188 -35.87 9.91 1.92
CA MET A 188 -36.13 8.52 2.30
C MET A 188 -36.03 8.32 3.82
N CYS A 189 -34.95 8.79 4.45
CA CYS A 189 -34.79 8.75 5.90
C CYS A 189 -35.90 9.51 6.63
N GLU A 190 -36.17 10.76 6.26
CA GLU A 190 -37.22 11.58 6.88
C GLU A 190 -38.60 10.91 6.80
N THR A 191 -38.95 10.37 5.63
CA THR A 191 -40.23 9.68 5.42
C THR A 191 -40.35 8.45 6.31
N GLN A 192 -39.26 7.71 6.49
CA GLN A 192 -39.28 6.50 7.31
C GLN A 192 -39.30 6.83 8.80
N ILE A 193 -38.47 7.78 9.24
CA ILE A 193 -38.44 8.27 10.63
C ILE A 193 -39.81 8.83 11.03
N ALA A 194 -40.47 9.58 10.16
CA ALA A 194 -41.82 10.10 10.41
C ALA A 194 -42.88 8.99 10.57
N LYS A 195 -42.66 7.80 10.00
CA LYS A 195 -43.58 6.65 10.08
C LYS A 195 -43.31 5.77 11.29
N THR A 196 -42.04 5.45 11.56
CA THR A 196 -41.65 4.45 12.55
C THR A 196 -41.16 5.05 13.87
N GLY A 197 -40.87 6.36 13.90
CA GLY A 197 -40.09 6.99 14.96
C GLY A 197 -38.65 6.47 15.01
N TYR A 198 -37.87 6.96 15.98
CA TYR A 198 -36.62 6.33 16.37
C TYR A 198 -36.94 5.08 17.20
N THR A 199 -36.63 3.89 16.69
CA THR A 199 -36.85 2.62 17.42
C THR A 199 -35.91 2.49 18.63
N GLU A 200 -36.26 1.70 19.66
CA GLU A 200 -35.33 1.39 20.74
C GLU A 200 -34.05 0.75 20.18
N GLY A 201 -32.89 1.40 20.37
CA GLY A 201 -31.61 0.99 19.78
C GLY A 201 -31.21 1.72 18.48
N ALA A 202 -31.87 2.84 18.13
CA ALA A 202 -31.77 3.63 16.88
C ALA A 202 -30.42 4.30 16.54
N SER A 203 -29.30 3.64 16.84
CA SER A 203 -27.97 4.11 16.42
C SER A 203 -27.86 4.19 14.89
N ALA A 204 -28.52 3.28 14.17
CA ALA A 204 -28.37 3.09 12.73
C ALA A 204 -29.01 4.22 11.90
N GLU A 205 -30.19 4.68 12.32
CA GLU A 205 -30.96 5.77 11.72
C GLU A 205 -30.22 7.09 11.88
N LEU A 206 -29.78 7.37 13.11
CA LEU A 206 -29.01 8.56 13.46
C LEU A 206 -27.67 8.58 12.73
N GLU A 207 -27.00 7.42 12.62
CA GLU A 207 -25.79 7.27 11.83
C GLU A 207 -26.01 7.63 10.35
N LEU A 208 -27.10 7.17 9.74
CA LEU A 208 -27.42 7.46 8.34
C LEU A 208 -27.83 8.93 8.12
N GLU A 209 -28.69 9.48 8.98
CA GLU A 209 -29.10 10.90 8.93
C GLU A 209 -27.85 11.79 8.97
N LEU A 210 -26.94 11.54 9.92
CA LEU A 210 -25.71 12.31 10.04
C LEU A 210 -24.79 12.15 8.81
N LEU A 211 -24.63 10.95 8.27
CA LEU A 211 -23.85 10.72 7.06
C LEU A 211 -24.39 11.47 5.84
N ILE A 212 -25.72 11.55 5.72
CA ILE A 212 -26.39 12.26 4.62
C ILE A 212 -26.17 13.76 4.76
N LEU A 213 -26.43 14.32 5.94
CA LEU A 213 -26.22 15.75 6.21
C LEU A 213 -24.73 16.14 6.01
N GLU A 214 -23.80 15.31 6.47
CA GLU A 214 -22.35 15.48 6.22
C GLU A 214 -22.03 15.45 4.72
N GLY A 215 -22.62 14.52 3.97
CA GLY A 215 -22.39 14.38 2.53
C GLY A 215 -22.97 15.53 1.70
N GLN A 216 -24.08 16.11 2.16
CA GLN A 216 -24.70 17.28 1.53
C GLN A 216 -24.06 18.61 1.95
N GLU A 217 -23.13 18.58 2.91
CA GLU A 217 -22.46 19.77 3.47
C GLU A 217 -23.44 20.75 4.15
N LYS A 218 -24.55 20.24 4.70
CA LYS A 218 -25.53 21.02 5.46
C LYS A 218 -25.07 21.21 6.91
N TRP A 219 -24.00 21.98 7.09
CA TRP A 219 -23.28 22.09 8.36
C TRP A 219 -24.12 22.62 9.52
N LYS A 220 -25.01 23.59 9.27
CA LYS A 220 -25.98 24.07 10.27
C LYS A 220 -26.84 22.93 10.83
N GLU A 221 -27.44 22.15 9.95
CA GLU A 221 -28.32 21.03 10.31
C GLU A 221 -27.54 19.93 11.03
N CYS A 222 -26.30 19.66 10.62
CA CYS A 222 -25.39 18.76 11.35
C CYS A 222 -25.14 19.23 12.80
N ALA A 223 -24.93 20.52 13.02
CA ALA A 223 -24.71 21.06 14.37
C ALA A 223 -25.99 20.95 15.22
N GLU A 224 -27.14 21.32 14.65
CA GLU A 224 -28.45 21.18 15.32
C GLU A 224 -28.78 19.72 15.62
N PHE A 225 -28.42 18.79 14.74
CA PHE A 225 -28.60 17.35 14.93
C PHE A 225 -27.79 16.83 16.13
N VAL A 226 -26.53 17.22 16.23
CA VAL A 226 -25.64 16.78 17.31
C VAL A 226 -26.06 17.32 18.68
N ASP A 227 -26.70 18.49 18.71
CA ASP A 227 -27.25 19.08 19.94
C ASP A 227 -28.55 18.39 20.43
N ARG A 228 -29.16 17.49 19.63
CA ARG A 228 -30.38 16.73 20.01
C ARG A 228 -30.07 15.69 21.09
N GLY A 229 -31.03 15.44 21.99
CA GLY A 229 -30.88 14.43 23.05
C GLY A 229 -30.69 13.01 22.49
N GLU A 230 -31.32 12.73 21.35
CA GLU A 230 -31.22 11.45 20.64
C GLU A 230 -29.82 11.17 20.11
N ALA A 231 -29.03 12.20 19.79
CA ALA A 231 -27.66 12.04 19.27
C ALA A 231 -26.72 11.33 20.26
N ALA A 232 -27.07 11.29 21.55
CA ALA A 232 -26.35 10.52 22.57
C ALA A 232 -26.37 8.99 22.29
N ALA A 233 -27.28 8.50 21.44
CA ALA A 233 -27.35 7.09 21.02
C ALA A 233 -26.38 6.73 19.87
N LEU A 234 -25.67 7.71 19.31
CA LEU A 234 -24.59 7.44 18.35
C LEU A 234 -23.47 6.63 19.02
N PRO A 235 -22.73 5.79 18.28
CA PRO A 235 -21.64 4.99 18.82
C PRO A 235 -20.36 5.85 19.01
N MET A 236 -20.50 6.95 19.74
CA MET A 236 -19.47 7.95 19.94
C MET A 236 -19.44 8.38 21.40
N ALA A 237 -18.24 8.56 21.95
CA ALA A 237 -18.12 9.09 23.30
C ALA A 237 -18.70 10.52 23.37
N PRO A 238 -19.38 10.92 24.46
CA PRO A 238 -20.03 12.22 24.56
C PRO A 238 -19.11 13.41 24.26
N TYR A 239 -17.85 13.36 24.71
CA TYR A 239 -16.89 14.44 24.44
C TYR A 239 -16.53 14.56 22.95
N ASN A 240 -16.41 13.44 22.23
CA ASN A 240 -16.16 13.45 20.78
C ASN A 240 -17.37 13.99 20.01
N LEU A 241 -18.59 13.75 20.51
CA LEU A 241 -19.82 14.27 19.92
C LEU A 241 -19.86 15.81 20.05
N VAL A 242 -19.52 16.34 21.21
CA VAL A 242 -19.39 17.81 21.44
C VAL A 242 -18.29 18.41 20.55
N GLU A 243 -17.11 17.79 20.47
CA GLU A 243 -16.04 18.23 19.54
C GLU A 243 -16.51 18.26 18.09
N LYS A 244 -17.27 17.25 17.68
CA LYS A 244 -17.83 17.14 16.34
C LYS A 244 -18.89 18.22 16.07
N GLY A 245 -19.75 18.53 17.03
CA GLY A 245 -20.70 19.64 16.96
C GLY A 245 -20.00 21.00 16.79
N MET A 246 -18.95 21.26 17.57
CA MET A 246 -18.13 22.47 17.41
C MET A 246 -17.45 22.54 16.04
N ALA A 247 -16.96 21.41 15.52
CA ALA A 247 -16.39 21.36 14.17
C ALA A 247 -17.44 21.64 13.07
N TYR A 248 -18.71 21.28 13.26
CA TYR A 248 -19.79 21.65 12.34
C TYR A 248 -20.12 23.14 12.40
N LEU A 249 -20.21 23.73 13.60
CA LEU A 249 -20.38 25.18 13.74
C LEU A 249 -19.25 25.96 13.08
N MET A 250 -18.00 25.47 13.16
CA MET A 250 -16.87 26.05 12.44
C MET A 250 -17.04 26.00 10.91
N LYS A 251 -17.57 24.90 10.37
CA LYS A 251 -17.83 24.77 8.92
C LYS A 251 -19.04 25.59 8.45
N ASP A 252 -20.02 25.81 9.31
CA ASP A 252 -21.19 26.67 9.08
C ASP A 252 -20.88 28.17 9.31
N GLU A 253 -19.62 28.50 9.57
CA GLU A 253 -19.15 29.86 9.87
C GLU A 253 -19.75 30.51 11.14
N GLN A 254 -20.36 29.73 12.03
CA GLN A 254 -20.86 30.18 13.34
C GLN A 254 -19.73 30.20 14.38
N TYR A 255 -18.68 30.97 14.09
CA TYR A 255 -17.44 30.98 14.89
C TYR A 255 -17.64 31.45 16.33
N ALA A 256 -18.52 32.42 16.58
CA ALA A 256 -18.79 32.94 17.92
C ALA A 256 -19.38 31.85 18.83
N LYS A 257 -20.41 31.13 18.34
CA LYS A 257 -21.04 30.01 19.07
C LYS A 257 -20.06 28.87 19.28
N ALA A 258 -19.26 28.53 18.28
CA ALA A 258 -18.22 27.50 18.40
C ALA A 258 -17.18 27.87 19.47
N SER A 259 -16.75 29.12 19.51
CA SER A 259 -15.80 29.63 20.49
C SER A 259 -16.38 29.60 21.91
N GLU A 260 -17.60 30.11 22.12
CA GLU A 260 -18.26 30.11 23.43
C GLU A 260 -18.36 28.70 24.03
N LEU A 261 -18.83 27.74 23.23
CA LEU A 261 -18.89 26.32 23.64
C LEU A 261 -17.50 25.78 23.96
N ALA A 262 -16.52 26.01 23.10
CA ALA A 262 -15.16 25.53 23.30
C ALA A 262 -14.50 26.12 24.57
N VAL A 263 -14.75 27.40 24.86
CA VAL A 263 -14.29 28.08 26.08
C VAL A 263 -14.91 27.45 27.33
N GLY A 264 -16.21 27.13 27.30
CA GLY A 264 -16.87 26.43 28.42
C GLY A 264 -16.32 25.02 28.67
N VAL A 265 -15.90 24.32 27.62
CA VAL A 265 -15.38 22.95 27.73
C VAL A 265 -13.90 22.92 28.13
N VAL A 266 -13.07 23.83 27.61
CA VAL A 266 -11.61 23.80 27.85
C VAL A 266 -11.25 24.03 29.32
N GLU A 267 -12.08 24.71 30.10
CA GLU A 267 -11.84 24.89 31.54
C GLU A 267 -11.84 23.55 32.30
N ASN A 268 -12.62 22.58 31.85
CA ASN A 268 -12.69 21.24 32.43
C ASN A 268 -11.73 20.24 31.77
N MET A 269 -11.32 20.50 30.51
CA MET A 269 -10.42 19.66 29.73
C MET A 269 -9.26 20.46 29.14
N PRO A 270 -8.38 21.04 29.99
CA PRO A 270 -7.36 22.00 29.55
C PRO A 270 -6.27 21.37 28.67
N ASP A 271 -6.09 20.05 28.71
CA ASP A 271 -5.08 19.34 27.91
C ASP A 271 -5.60 18.87 26.53
N ASN A 272 -6.88 19.06 26.23
CA ASN A 272 -7.45 18.65 24.96
C ASN A 272 -7.07 19.63 23.83
N TRP A 273 -6.08 19.24 23.03
CA TRP A 273 -5.55 20.05 21.93
C TRP A 273 -6.58 20.38 20.84
N ASN A 274 -7.59 19.54 20.60
CA ASN A 274 -8.60 19.81 19.58
C ASN A 274 -9.46 21.01 19.93
N ILE A 275 -9.80 21.17 21.21
CA ILE A 275 -10.59 22.31 21.70
C ILE A 275 -9.80 23.61 21.52
N TRP A 276 -8.51 23.61 21.86
CA TRP A 276 -7.64 24.75 21.64
C TRP A 276 -7.49 25.13 20.16
N LYS A 277 -7.41 24.14 19.26
CA LYS A 277 -7.44 24.39 17.82
C LYS A 277 -8.74 25.07 17.40
N ILE A 278 -9.89 24.60 17.90
CA ILE A 278 -11.20 25.22 17.61
C ILE A 278 -11.24 26.66 18.12
N ILE A 279 -10.86 26.91 19.38
CA ILE A 279 -10.85 28.27 19.97
C ILE A 279 -10.01 29.21 19.10
N ILE A 280 -8.77 28.83 18.78
CA ILE A 280 -7.85 29.70 18.03
C ILE A 280 -8.33 29.90 16.59
N SER A 281 -8.80 28.84 15.92
CA SER A 281 -9.36 28.96 14.57
C SER A 281 -10.62 29.82 14.54
N ALA A 282 -11.52 29.67 15.53
CA ALA A 282 -12.73 30.49 15.66
C ALA A 282 -12.39 31.95 15.89
N THR A 283 -11.41 32.24 16.76
CA THR A 283 -10.93 33.62 17.01
C THR A 283 -10.31 34.22 15.75
N LEU A 284 -9.46 33.46 15.05
CA LEU A 284 -8.84 33.90 13.80
C LEU A 284 -9.90 34.29 12.76
N SER A 285 -10.87 33.41 12.49
CA SER A 285 -11.89 33.68 11.47
C SER A 285 -12.83 34.84 11.84
N GLN A 286 -13.11 35.06 13.13
CA GLN A 286 -13.85 36.25 13.57
C GLN A 286 -13.04 37.53 13.37
N VAL A 287 -11.76 37.52 13.75
CA VAL A 287 -10.87 38.65 13.56
C VAL A 287 -10.70 38.98 12.08
N GLU A 288 -10.54 37.98 11.20
CA GLU A 288 -10.45 38.18 9.76
C GLU A 288 -11.72 38.85 9.18
N LYS A 289 -12.91 38.43 9.62
CA LYS A 289 -14.18 39.06 9.21
C LYS A 289 -14.28 40.52 9.67
N LEU A 290 -13.89 40.82 10.90
CA LEU A 290 -13.93 42.16 11.48
C LEU A 290 -12.89 43.11 10.87
N VAL A 291 -11.69 42.64 10.60
CA VAL A 291 -10.65 43.47 9.95
C VAL A 291 -11.01 43.77 8.50
N GLY A 292 -11.78 42.90 7.83
CA GLY A 292 -12.22 43.11 6.46
C GLY A 292 -13.28 44.20 6.25
N SER A 293 -13.94 44.70 7.30
CA SER A 293 -14.98 45.74 7.18
C SER A 293 -14.46 47.18 7.24
N GLU A 294 -13.17 47.39 7.57
CA GLU A 294 -12.50 48.70 7.70
C GLU A 294 -13.16 49.72 8.65
N ASN A 295 -14.11 49.28 9.50
CA ASN A 295 -14.73 50.12 10.54
C ASN A 295 -13.90 50.14 11.83
N GLU A 296 -13.77 51.31 12.46
CA GLU A 296 -13.00 51.46 13.72
C GLU A 296 -13.59 50.63 14.88
N GLU A 297 -14.91 50.50 14.95
CA GLU A 297 -15.60 49.68 15.98
C GLU A 297 -15.32 48.17 15.81
N ASP A 298 -15.21 47.71 14.56
CA ASP A 298 -14.91 46.30 14.25
C ASP A 298 -13.43 46.00 14.53
N ILE A 299 -12.54 46.95 14.24
CA ILE A 299 -11.11 46.86 14.60
C ILE A 299 -10.93 46.77 16.12
N GLU A 300 -11.65 47.57 16.90
CA GLU A 300 -11.60 47.47 18.37
C GLU A 300 -12.18 46.14 18.86
N SER A 301 -13.26 45.65 18.26
CA SER A 301 -13.83 44.34 18.57
C SER A 301 -12.84 43.21 18.28
N ALA A 302 -12.09 43.29 17.17
CA ALA A 302 -11.02 42.36 16.84
C ALA A 302 -9.89 42.38 17.88
N ARG A 303 -9.49 43.57 18.36
CA ARG A 303 -8.51 43.71 19.46
C ARG A 303 -8.99 43.03 20.74
N LEU A 304 -10.26 43.22 21.10
CA LEU A 304 -10.84 42.64 22.31
C LEU A 304 -10.88 41.10 22.25
N LEU A 305 -11.20 40.51 21.09
CA LEU A 305 -11.18 39.06 20.90
C LEU A 305 -9.80 38.46 21.13
N ILE A 306 -8.74 39.08 20.60
CA ILE A 306 -7.35 38.62 20.79
C ILE A 306 -6.94 38.75 22.26
N LYS A 307 -7.29 39.86 22.94
CA LYS A 307 -7.04 40.05 24.37
C LYS A 307 -7.77 38.99 25.21
N ALA A 308 -9.04 38.73 24.91
CA ALA A 308 -9.84 37.73 25.61
C ALA A 308 -9.23 36.31 25.49
N LEU A 309 -8.67 35.97 24.32
CA LEU A 309 -7.91 34.73 24.14
C LEU A 309 -6.66 34.69 25.04
N GLY A 310 -5.91 35.78 25.12
CA GLY A 310 -4.77 35.90 26.03
C GLY A 310 -5.16 35.68 27.50
N ASP A 311 -6.23 36.35 27.94
CA ASP A 311 -6.75 36.24 29.30
C ASP A 311 -7.24 34.82 29.62
N LEU A 312 -7.88 34.15 28.66
CA LEU A 312 -8.29 32.76 28.78
C LEU A 312 -7.08 31.83 28.98
N ILE A 313 -6.03 32.00 28.17
CA ILE A 313 -4.80 31.21 28.28
C ILE A 313 -4.18 31.39 29.66
N VAL A 314 -4.02 32.64 30.13
CA VAL A 314 -3.46 32.93 31.46
C VAL A 314 -4.32 32.34 32.57
N ARG A 315 -5.64 32.47 32.47
CA ARG A 315 -6.59 31.88 33.42
C ARG A 315 -6.40 30.37 33.52
N ILE A 316 -6.32 29.67 32.40
CA ILE A 316 -6.16 28.21 32.39
C ILE A 316 -4.77 27.78 32.86
N GLN A 317 -3.72 28.51 32.48
CA GLN A 317 -2.36 28.29 32.97
C GLN A 317 -2.25 28.47 34.50
N SER A 318 -2.99 29.41 35.09
CA SER A 318 -2.99 29.62 36.54
C SER A 318 -3.64 28.47 37.33
N LYS A 319 -4.61 27.78 36.71
CA LYS A 319 -5.31 26.61 37.27
C LYS A 319 -4.61 25.30 36.94
N SER A 320 -3.86 25.26 35.85
CA SER A 320 -3.11 24.10 35.40
C SER A 320 -1.76 24.11 36.07
N GLU A 321 -1.51 23.21 37.01
CA GLU A 321 -0.13 22.83 37.32
C GLU A 321 0.52 22.32 36.00
N PHE A 322 1.84 22.45 35.81
CA PHE A 322 2.62 21.98 34.62
C PHE A 322 2.50 20.46 34.31
N LYS A 323 1.47 19.80 34.86
CA LYS A 323 0.92 18.50 34.51
C LYS A 323 0.21 18.51 33.14
N HIS A 324 -0.45 19.60 32.76
CA HIS A 324 -1.08 19.73 31.44
C HIS A 324 -0.14 20.40 30.46
N ARG A 325 -0.01 19.81 29.28
CA ARG A 325 0.93 20.22 28.25
C ARG A 325 0.33 21.31 27.36
N ALA A 326 -0.90 21.11 26.89
CA ALA A 326 -1.53 21.97 25.89
C ALA A 326 -1.54 23.47 26.28
N PRO A 327 -1.92 23.88 27.51
CA PRO A 327 -2.01 25.30 27.87
C PRO A 327 -0.71 26.08 27.69
N TYR A 328 0.46 25.43 27.76
CA TYR A 328 1.76 26.07 27.59
C TYR A 328 2.26 26.09 26.14
N ILE A 329 1.64 25.29 25.26
CA ILE A 329 1.91 25.27 23.81
C ILE A 329 0.99 26.24 23.07
N VAL A 330 -0.25 26.40 23.53
CA VAL A 330 -1.26 27.29 22.95
C VAL A 330 -0.73 28.71 22.65
N PRO A 331 0.08 29.37 23.52
CA PRO A 331 0.67 30.67 23.18
C PRO A 331 1.47 30.65 21.87
N PHE A 332 2.25 29.61 21.61
CA PHE A 332 3.05 29.49 20.38
C PHE A 332 2.15 29.32 19.16
N PHE A 333 1.12 28.48 19.29
CA PHE A 333 0.14 28.27 18.22
C PHE A 333 -0.70 29.53 17.95
N ALA A 334 -1.07 30.29 18.97
CA ALA A 334 -1.77 31.57 18.83
C ALA A 334 -0.90 32.61 18.12
N HIS A 335 0.37 32.73 18.51
CA HIS A 335 1.37 33.57 17.83
C HIS A 335 1.50 33.22 16.34
N MET A 336 1.61 31.93 16.02
CA MET A 336 1.72 31.45 14.63
C MET A 336 0.45 31.76 13.82
N LYS A 337 -0.74 31.51 14.38
CA LYS A 337 -2.01 31.67 13.65
C LYS A 337 -2.50 33.12 13.54
N LEU A 338 -2.30 33.93 14.56
CA LEU A 338 -2.79 35.31 14.61
C LEU A 338 -1.75 36.34 14.15
N GLY A 339 -0.46 35.98 14.06
CA GLY A 339 0.61 36.94 13.82
C GLY A 339 0.54 37.66 12.47
N GLU A 340 -0.03 37.05 11.43
CA GLU A 340 -0.19 37.73 10.13
C GLU A 340 -1.35 38.73 10.15
N ILE A 341 -2.50 38.34 10.69
CA ILE A 341 -3.68 39.20 10.76
C ILE A 341 -3.51 40.33 11.77
N SER A 342 -2.80 40.09 12.88
CA SER A 342 -2.62 41.09 13.93
C SER A 342 -1.82 42.30 13.45
N ARG A 343 -0.91 42.14 12.48
CA ARG A 343 -0.17 43.26 11.85
C ARG A 343 -1.07 44.21 11.06
N LYS A 344 -2.27 43.78 10.68
CA LYS A 344 -3.27 44.63 10.01
C LYS A 344 -4.14 45.41 10.99
N ILE A 345 -4.04 45.10 12.28
CA ILE A 345 -4.81 45.74 13.35
C ILE A 345 -3.88 46.77 14.01
N PRO A 346 -4.18 48.08 13.93
CA PRO A 346 -3.33 49.10 14.54
C PRO A 346 -3.14 48.83 16.04
N GLY A 347 -1.91 48.87 16.55
CA GLY A 347 -1.61 48.64 17.97
C GLY A 347 -1.61 47.16 18.41
N MET A 348 -1.67 46.22 17.46
CA MET A 348 -1.56 44.76 17.69
C MET A 348 -0.45 44.12 16.83
N GLU A 349 0.49 44.94 16.34
CA GLU A 349 1.63 44.49 15.55
C GLU A 349 2.54 43.57 16.37
N ASP A 350 2.62 43.83 17.69
CA ASP A 350 3.32 43.00 18.66
C ASP A 350 2.32 42.29 19.59
N LEU A 351 2.26 40.96 19.47
CA LEU A 351 1.42 40.10 20.32
C LEU A 351 2.11 39.70 21.63
N THR A 352 3.37 40.08 21.83
CA THR A 352 4.16 39.79 23.05
C THR A 352 3.47 40.24 24.35
N PRO A 353 2.79 41.40 24.43
CA PRO A 353 2.07 41.80 25.64
C PRO A 353 0.91 40.87 26.01
N ILE A 354 0.33 40.16 25.04
CA ILE A 354 -0.85 39.30 25.22
C ILE A 354 -0.43 37.85 25.45
N PHE A 355 0.36 37.30 24.53
CA PHE A 355 0.76 35.90 24.57
C PHE A 355 2.13 35.68 25.21
N GLY A 356 2.80 36.73 25.67
CA GLY A 356 4.15 36.68 26.25
C GLY A 356 5.25 36.52 25.21
N ASP A 357 6.48 36.74 25.66
CA ASP A 357 7.68 36.58 24.85
C ASP A 357 7.88 35.12 24.46
N LYS A 358 8.02 34.87 23.15
CA LYS A 358 8.10 33.52 22.59
C LYS A 358 9.29 32.76 23.17
N VAL A 359 10.48 33.37 23.15
CA VAL A 359 11.74 32.72 23.56
C VAL A 359 11.70 32.36 25.04
N LYS A 360 11.31 33.29 25.91
CA LYS A 360 11.18 33.05 27.36
C LYS A 360 10.18 31.95 27.67
N LYS A 361 9.02 31.94 26.99
CA LYS A 361 8.03 30.87 27.18
C LYS A 361 8.53 29.51 26.69
N MET A 362 9.27 29.46 25.57
CA MET A 362 9.89 28.22 25.09
C MET A 362 10.95 27.71 26.07
N LEU A 363 11.80 28.57 26.62
CA LEU A 363 12.80 28.19 27.63
C LEU A 363 12.14 27.70 28.93
N LEU A 364 11.06 28.35 29.38
CA LEU A 364 10.27 27.88 30.51
C LEU A 364 9.65 26.49 30.24
N TYR A 365 9.15 26.28 29.02
CA TYR A 365 8.62 24.98 28.62
C TYR A 365 9.71 23.90 28.62
N VAL A 366 10.90 24.21 28.10
CA VAL A 366 12.08 23.34 28.17
C VAL A 366 12.38 22.96 29.63
N GLU A 367 12.46 23.93 30.53
CA GLU A 367 12.76 23.69 31.96
C GLU A 367 11.80 22.67 32.59
N LYS A 368 10.52 22.68 32.21
CA LYS A 368 9.50 21.80 32.78
C LYS A 368 9.35 20.46 32.06
N PHE A 369 9.59 20.40 30.75
CA PHE A 369 9.28 19.22 29.93
C PHE A 369 10.50 18.51 29.32
N TYR A 370 11.73 18.99 29.51
CA TYR A 370 12.92 18.44 28.83
C TYR A 370 13.17 16.94 29.06
N THR A 371 12.74 16.40 30.20
CA THR A 371 12.88 14.97 30.52
C THR A 371 11.93 14.08 29.70
N LYS A 372 11.05 14.69 28.90
CA LYS A 372 10.10 13.99 28.04
C LYS A 372 10.53 14.12 26.57
N PRO A 373 10.58 13.02 25.80
CA PRO A 373 10.96 13.05 24.37
C PRO A 373 10.11 14.01 23.52
N VAL A 374 8.87 14.24 23.95
CA VAL A 374 7.88 15.07 23.27
C VAL A 374 8.27 16.55 23.25
N CYS A 375 9.08 17.02 24.21
CA CYS A 375 9.42 18.44 24.33
C CYS A 375 9.98 19.03 23.04
N PHE A 376 10.90 18.32 22.38
CA PHE A 376 11.44 18.75 21.09
C PHE A 376 10.35 18.77 20.00
N ALA A 377 9.55 17.70 19.92
CA ALA A 377 8.52 17.54 18.89
C ALA A 377 7.48 18.67 18.91
N ASP A 378 7.32 19.30 20.07
CA ASP A 378 6.37 20.38 20.31
C ASP A 378 6.94 21.72 19.89
N LEU A 379 8.20 21.97 20.24
CA LEU A 379 8.87 23.23 19.97
C LEU A 379 9.27 23.36 18.49
N GLN A 380 9.66 22.26 17.85
CA GLN A 380 10.11 22.28 16.44
C GLN A 380 9.06 22.83 15.49
N LEU A 381 7.76 22.68 15.80
CA LEU A 381 6.65 23.16 14.99
C LEU A 381 6.65 24.68 14.84
N TYR A 382 7.30 25.40 15.77
CA TYR A 382 7.28 26.86 15.86
C TYR A 382 8.63 27.51 15.50
N PHE A 383 9.68 26.74 15.23
CA PHE A 383 11.00 27.29 14.89
C PHE A 383 11.00 28.08 13.57
N LYS A 384 10.12 27.71 12.62
CA LYS A 384 9.97 28.42 11.34
C LYS A 384 9.41 29.85 11.52
N ASP A 385 8.63 30.09 12.57
CA ASP A 385 7.98 31.39 12.85
C ASP A 385 8.82 32.34 13.72
N MET A 386 10.05 31.92 14.08
CA MET A 386 10.99 32.72 14.87
C MET A 386 11.87 33.56 13.93
N THR A 387 12.18 34.79 14.34
CA THR A 387 13.22 35.58 13.67
C THR A 387 14.60 35.00 13.97
N ASP A 388 15.61 35.35 13.16
CA ASP A 388 16.96 34.83 13.39
C ASP A 388 17.55 35.33 14.72
N GLU A 389 17.19 36.54 15.16
CA GLU A 389 17.53 37.04 16.50
C GLU A 389 16.92 36.18 17.60
N GLN A 390 15.62 35.84 17.47
CA GLN A 390 14.92 34.98 18.42
C GLN A 390 15.52 33.58 18.48
N LYS A 391 15.91 33.00 17.33
CA LYS A 391 16.58 31.70 17.27
C LYS A 391 17.92 31.75 18.01
N GLN A 392 18.71 32.79 17.80
CA GLN A 392 19.99 32.98 18.48
C GLN A 392 19.82 33.24 19.98
N GLU A 393 18.81 34.00 20.39
CA GLU A 393 18.46 34.20 21.79
C GLU A 393 18.06 32.89 22.47
N PHE A 394 17.21 32.09 21.81
CA PHE A 394 16.79 30.78 22.30
C PHE A 394 17.98 29.82 22.46
N LEU A 395 18.87 29.74 21.46
CA LEU A 395 20.09 28.90 21.52
C LEU A 395 21.04 29.32 22.66
N LYS A 396 21.22 30.62 22.88
CA LYS A 396 21.99 31.15 24.01
C LYS A 396 21.35 30.78 25.35
N GLY A 397 20.03 30.96 25.47
CA GLY A 397 19.26 30.58 26.65
C GLY A 397 19.35 29.08 26.93
N LEU A 398 19.24 28.24 25.91
CA LEU A 398 19.37 26.79 26.00
C LEU A 398 20.76 26.36 26.47
N THR A 399 21.81 27.02 25.96
CA THR A 399 23.20 26.78 26.38
C THR A 399 23.40 27.16 27.86
N SER A 400 22.85 28.29 28.28
CA SER A 400 22.89 28.72 29.70
C SER A 400 22.09 27.80 30.62
N TRP A 401 20.98 27.25 30.14
CA TRP A 401 20.18 26.29 30.90
C TRP A 401 20.91 24.94 31.03
N MET A 402 21.55 24.47 29.96
CA MET A 402 22.29 23.20 29.97
C MET A 402 23.52 23.24 30.89
N SER A 403 24.19 24.39 31.04
CA SER A 403 25.31 24.51 31.98
C SER A 403 24.85 24.28 33.43
N GLY A 404 23.66 24.76 33.78
CA GLY A 404 23.03 24.49 35.09
C GLY A 404 22.73 23.01 35.32
N ILE A 405 22.17 22.32 34.32
CA ILE A 405 21.90 20.87 34.42
C ILE A 405 23.20 20.06 34.50
N SER A 406 24.23 20.48 33.75
CA SER A 406 25.52 19.81 33.73
C SER A 406 26.20 19.86 35.10
N ALA A 407 26.07 21.00 35.80
CA ALA A 407 26.63 21.24 37.12
C ALA A 407 25.90 20.50 38.27
N ALA A 408 24.66 20.08 38.07
CA ALA A 408 23.90 19.36 39.10
C ALA A 408 24.51 17.96 39.37
N GLU A 409 24.54 17.51 40.62
CA GLU A 409 24.93 16.12 40.92
C GLU A 409 23.92 15.14 40.33
N GLN A 410 24.39 14.12 39.62
CA GLN A 410 23.53 13.12 38.99
C GLN A 410 23.42 11.91 39.91
N ALA A 411 22.22 11.61 40.38
CA ALA A 411 21.96 10.37 41.09
C ALA A 411 22.10 9.17 40.13
N GLU A 412 22.45 8.01 40.67
CA GLU A 412 22.52 6.77 39.89
C GLU A 412 21.13 6.45 39.32
N GLY A 413 21.02 6.30 37.99
CA GLY A 413 19.77 6.04 37.29
C GLY A 413 18.98 7.30 36.86
N ASP A 414 19.43 8.51 37.18
CA ASP A 414 18.81 9.74 36.66
C ASP A 414 19.15 9.95 35.18
N GLU A 415 18.14 9.99 34.30
CA GLU A 415 18.33 10.21 32.86
C GLU A 415 18.17 11.67 32.43
N SER A 416 17.86 12.57 33.37
CA SER A 416 17.52 13.96 33.05
C SER A 416 18.61 14.64 32.22
N LYS A 417 19.90 14.44 32.56
CA LYS A 417 21.01 15.01 31.78
C LYS A 417 21.06 14.52 30.34
N VAL A 418 20.72 13.26 30.10
CA VAL A 418 20.75 12.64 28.77
C VAL A 418 19.65 13.22 27.92
N TRP A 419 18.44 13.33 28.48
CA TRP A 419 17.32 13.96 27.80
C TRP A 419 17.56 15.44 27.53
N ALA A 420 18.26 16.15 28.42
CA ALA A 420 18.70 17.51 28.19
C ALA A 420 19.71 17.61 27.02
N ILE A 421 20.70 16.71 26.95
CA ILE A 421 21.65 16.62 25.82
C ILE A 421 20.89 16.34 24.51
N ILE A 422 20.00 15.35 24.49
CA ILE A 422 19.19 15.01 23.31
C ILE A 422 18.38 16.23 22.86
N LEU A 423 17.65 16.88 23.77
CA LEU A 423 16.85 18.06 23.44
C LEU A 423 17.71 19.20 22.89
N MET A 424 18.84 19.49 23.53
CA MET A 424 19.74 20.56 23.13
C MET A 424 20.30 20.34 21.72
N GLU A 425 20.78 19.14 21.44
CA GLU A 425 21.39 18.83 20.15
C GLU A 425 20.35 18.73 19.03
N ARG A 426 19.15 18.20 19.30
CA ARG A 426 18.03 18.24 18.35
C ARG A 426 17.60 19.67 18.01
N CYS A 427 17.52 20.55 19.02
CA CYS A 427 17.25 21.98 18.81
C CYS A 427 18.36 22.66 17.98
N ARG A 428 19.64 22.39 18.29
CA ARG A 428 20.79 22.91 17.52
C ARG A 428 20.75 22.47 16.07
N ARG A 429 20.45 21.20 15.82
CA ARG A 429 20.30 20.66 14.46
C ARG A 429 19.15 21.34 13.73
N ALA A 430 17.96 21.40 14.34
CA ALA A 430 16.77 22.02 13.75
C ALA A 430 16.94 23.52 13.43
N LEU A 431 17.80 24.21 14.19
CA LEU A 431 18.10 25.63 14.00
C LEU A 431 19.37 25.88 13.14
N GLY A 432 19.94 24.84 12.52
CA GLY A 432 21.03 24.95 11.55
C GLY A 432 22.42 25.18 12.15
N GLU A 433 22.60 24.98 13.46
CA GLU A 433 23.93 25.09 14.10
C GLU A 433 24.82 23.89 13.77
N TYR A 434 24.23 22.72 13.51
CA TYR A 434 24.97 21.52 13.14
C TYR A 434 25.77 21.70 11.83
N ASP A 435 25.20 22.39 10.85
CA ASP A 435 25.85 22.60 9.54
C ASP A 435 27.06 23.55 9.62
N LYS A 436 27.17 24.32 10.70
CA LYS A 436 28.25 25.29 10.95
C LYS A 436 29.47 24.66 11.65
N MET A 437 29.32 23.47 12.22
CA MET A 437 30.38 22.77 12.96
C MET A 437 31.47 22.24 12.03
N THR A 438 32.70 22.17 12.52
CA THR A 438 33.82 21.55 11.80
C THR A 438 33.75 20.02 11.87
N ALA A 439 34.53 19.33 11.02
CA ALA A 439 34.61 17.87 11.04
C ALA A 439 35.10 17.32 12.41
N ASP A 440 36.01 18.04 13.07
CA ASP A 440 36.51 17.67 14.41
C ASP A 440 35.44 17.86 15.50
N ASP A 441 34.61 18.90 15.38
CA ASP A 441 33.47 19.13 16.28
C ASP A 441 32.42 18.03 16.11
N HIS A 442 32.09 17.67 14.85
CA HIS A 442 31.20 16.55 14.55
C HIS A 442 31.73 15.23 15.13
N ARG A 443 33.03 14.96 14.99
CA ARG A 443 33.64 13.76 15.55
C ARG A 443 33.53 13.73 17.08
N SER A 444 33.79 14.86 17.72
CA SER A 444 33.68 15.00 19.18
C SER A 444 32.24 14.78 19.66
N LEU A 445 31.27 15.31 18.93
CA LEU A 445 29.84 15.11 19.20
C LEU A 445 29.46 13.62 19.09
N PHE A 446 29.90 12.92 18.05
CA PHE A 446 29.62 11.49 17.88
C PHE A 446 30.22 10.65 18.99
N GLN A 447 31.45 10.96 19.43
CA GLN A 447 32.07 10.28 20.56
C GLN A 447 31.27 10.47 21.85
N GLN A 448 30.73 11.67 22.09
CA GLN A 448 29.85 11.93 23.23
C GLN A 448 28.56 11.11 23.14
N PHE A 449 27.90 11.06 21.98
CA PHE A 449 26.70 10.25 21.81
C PHE A 449 26.97 8.77 22.00
N ILE A 450 28.03 8.23 21.40
CA ILE A 450 28.42 6.82 21.54
C ILE A 450 28.70 6.49 23.02
N ALA A 451 29.41 7.36 23.75
CA ALA A 451 29.66 7.17 25.17
C ALA A 451 28.36 7.15 25.99
N GLN A 452 27.39 8.01 25.65
CA GLN A 452 26.09 8.05 26.30
C GLN A 452 25.21 6.84 25.93
N ILE A 453 25.30 6.32 24.72
CA ILE A 453 24.64 5.08 24.28
C ILE A 453 25.20 3.86 25.01
N ALA A 454 26.53 3.84 25.24
CA ALA A 454 27.23 2.74 25.91
C ALA A 454 27.23 2.85 27.45
N ALA A 455 26.67 3.92 28.01
CA ALA A 455 26.66 4.16 29.45
C ALA A 455 25.88 3.07 30.21
N LYS A 456 26.44 2.62 31.34
CA LYS A 456 25.78 1.62 32.21
C LYS A 456 24.49 2.21 32.83
N GLY A 457 23.47 1.37 32.96
CA GLY A 457 22.19 1.76 33.58
C GLY A 457 21.30 2.66 32.71
N ARG A 458 21.64 2.86 31.43
CA ARG A 458 20.81 3.61 30.48
C ARG A 458 19.55 2.82 30.13
N SER A 459 18.39 3.49 30.12
CA SER A 459 17.15 2.90 29.66
C SER A 459 17.23 2.58 28.17
N GLU A 460 16.56 1.48 27.81
CA GLU A 460 16.40 1.05 26.42
C GLU A 460 15.83 2.16 25.52
N HIS A 461 14.91 2.97 26.05
CA HIS A 461 14.29 4.06 25.33
C HIS A 461 15.26 5.22 25.03
N ALA A 462 15.98 5.71 26.05
CA ALA A 462 16.97 6.78 25.86
C ALA A 462 18.11 6.31 24.92
N GLN A 463 18.54 5.05 25.07
CA GLN A 463 19.54 4.44 24.20
C GLN A 463 19.08 4.40 22.73
N GLY A 464 17.85 3.94 22.48
CA GLY A 464 17.26 3.88 21.14
C GLY A 464 17.10 5.26 20.49
N VAL A 465 16.56 6.24 21.22
CA VAL A 465 16.39 7.62 20.72
C VAL A 465 17.74 8.23 20.34
N LEU A 466 18.75 8.10 21.21
CA LEU A 466 20.07 8.64 20.96
C LEU A 466 20.78 7.94 19.79
N CYS A 467 20.59 6.62 19.65
CA CYS A 467 21.12 5.84 18.54
C CYS A 467 20.50 6.27 17.21
N ASN A 468 19.18 6.44 17.14
CA ASN A 468 18.50 6.92 15.93
C ASN A 468 18.96 8.32 15.54
N PHE A 469 19.09 9.22 16.53
CA PHE A 469 19.61 10.57 16.30
C PHE A 469 21.05 10.55 15.77
N THR A 470 21.94 9.77 16.40
CA THR A 470 23.33 9.60 15.97
C THR A 470 23.41 8.99 14.57
N THR A 471 22.53 8.03 14.25
CA THR A 471 22.41 7.41 12.92
C THR A 471 22.08 8.44 11.86
N ALA A 472 21.14 9.34 12.12
CA ALA A 472 20.80 10.42 11.19
C ALA A 472 21.99 11.37 10.96
N HIS A 473 22.84 11.60 11.96
CA HIS A 473 24.06 12.40 11.78
C HIS A 473 25.15 11.70 10.97
N LEU A 474 25.42 10.43 11.30
CA LEU A 474 26.42 9.62 10.59
C LEU A 474 26.02 9.39 9.14
N TRP A 475 24.72 9.23 8.87
CA TRP A 475 24.18 9.18 7.52
C TRP A 475 24.50 10.46 6.75
N ASP A 476 24.23 11.63 7.31
CA ASP A 476 24.48 12.91 6.63
C ASP A 476 25.96 13.13 6.36
N ALA A 477 26.80 12.86 7.35
CA ALA A 477 28.25 12.96 7.19
C ALA A 477 28.76 11.99 6.12
N TYR A 478 28.26 10.75 6.09
CA TYR A 478 28.55 9.80 5.01
C TYR A 478 28.14 10.35 3.64
N ARG A 479 26.93 10.91 3.50
CA ARG A 479 26.43 11.40 2.20
C ARG A 479 27.14 12.68 1.74
N LYS A 480 27.53 13.56 2.67
CA LYS A 480 28.21 14.83 2.39
C LYS A 480 29.69 14.64 2.05
N GLU A 481 30.38 13.78 2.81
CA GLU A 481 31.83 13.57 2.68
C GLU A 481 32.18 12.36 1.80
N ASN A 482 31.19 11.53 1.46
CA ASN A 482 31.35 10.25 0.78
C ASN A 482 32.30 9.28 1.55
N ASP A 483 32.27 9.36 2.88
CA ASP A 483 33.14 8.58 3.77
C ASP A 483 32.45 7.30 4.29
N ALA A 484 32.88 6.17 3.75
CA ALA A 484 32.34 4.86 4.09
C ALA A 484 32.61 4.46 5.55
N GLU A 485 33.66 4.97 6.20
CA GLU A 485 33.96 4.64 7.60
C GLU A 485 32.83 5.07 8.53
N LYS A 486 32.27 6.27 8.31
CA LYS A 486 31.10 6.79 9.05
C LYS A 486 29.87 5.92 8.86
N PHE A 487 29.69 5.37 7.66
CA PHE A 487 28.62 4.42 7.38
C PHE A 487 28.81 3.08 8.11
N TYR A 488 30.05 2.60 8.27
CA TYR A 488 30.32 1.42 9.09
C TYR A 488 30.11 1.67 10.57
N GLU A 489 30.57 2.81 11.09
CA GLU A 489 30.31 3.19 12.47
C GLU A 489 28.81 3.26 12.76
N MET A 490 28.02 3.77 11.81
CA MET A 490 26.56 3.78 11.89
C MET A 490 25.99 2.36 12.00
N ILE A 491 26.41 1.43 11.15
CA ILE A 491 25.95 0.03 11.20
C ILE A 491 26.36 -0.64 12.52
N LEU A 492 27.61 -0.43 12.98
CA LEU A 492 28.10 -1.01 14.23
C LEU A 492 27.30 -0.50 15.43
N LEU A 493 26.98 0.79 15.46
CA LEU A 493 26.17 1.40 16.51
C LEU A 493 24.75 0.83 16.52
N LEU A 494 24.12 0.74 15.35
CA LEU A 494 22.80 0.14 15.19
C LEU A 494 22.77 -1.33 15.60
N GLU A 495 23.79 -2.12 15.22
CA GLU A 495 23.92 -3.54 15.62
C GLU A 495 24.14 -3.70 17.13
N PHE A 496 24.95 -2.82 17.73
CA PHE A 496 25.14 -2.78 19.18
C PHE A 496 23.79 -2.58 19.89
N VAL A 497 23.05 -1.54 19.51
CA VAL A 497 21.76 -1.21 20.15
C VAL A 497 20.69 -2.26 19.83
N ALA A 498 20.61 -2.77 18.60
CA ALA A 498 19.65 -3.83 18.27
C ALA A 498 19.92 -5.15 19.02
N THR A 499 21.16 -5.38 19.43
CA THR A 499 21.54 -6.56 20.23
C THR A 499 21.29 -6.35 21.71
N THR A 500 21.55 -5.16 22.25
CA THR A 500 21.31 -4.83 23.66
C THR A 500 19.83 -4.61 23.94
N ASN A 501 19.16 -3.79 23.12
CA ASN A 501 17.74 -3.51 23.15
C ASN A 501 17.03 -4.31 22.05
N ARG A 502 16.67 -5.56 22.38
CA ARG A 502 16.03 -6.48 21.42
C ARG A 502 14.65 -6.03 20.98
N THR A 503 14.01 -5.10 21.68
CA THR A 503 12.67 -4.62 21.36
C THR A 503 12.66 -3.38 20.48
N ASP A 504 13.77 -2.67 20.30
CA ASP A 504 13.80 -1.45 19.49
C ASP A 504 13.53 -1.74 18.01
N PRO A 505 12.41 -1.24 17.45
CA PRO A 505 12.10 -1.47 16.05
C PRO A 505 12.88 -0.51 15.14
N MET A 506 13.20 0.70 15.61
CA MET A 506 13.75 1.78 14.78
C MET A 506 15.19 1.49 14.35
N CYS A 507 16.03 1.02 15.27
CA CYS A 507 17.40 0.62 14.98
C CYS A 507 17.41 -0.57 14.00
N LYS A 508 16.51 -1.54 14.19
CA LYS A 508 16.37 -2.67 13.26
C LYS A 508 15.92 -2.23 11.87
N LEU A 509 14.99 -1.28 11.77
CA LEU A 509 14.56 -0.69 10.50
C LEU A 509 15.71 0.05 9.82
N GLY A 510 16.49 0.82 10.59
CA GLY A 510 17.74 1.44 10.14
C GLY A 510 18.75 0.42 9.60
N LEU A 511 18.92 -0.72 10.28
CA LEU A 511 19.76 -1.83 9.81
C LEU A 511 19.23 -2.47 8.53
N VAL A 512 17.93 -2.73 8.42
CA VAL A 512 17.32 -3.26 7.18
C VAL A 512 17.64 -2.34 6.01
N ARG A 513 17.55 -1.02 6.22
CA ARG A 513 17.89 -0.03 5.21
C ARG A 513 19.38 0.02 4.88
N ALA A 514 20.26 -0.09 5.88
CA ALA A 514 21.70 -0.03 5.70
C ALA A 514 22.26 -1.28 5.02
N TYR A 515 21.68 -2.45 5.30
CA TYR A 515 22.15 -3.75 4.79
C TYR A 515 21.78 -4.07 3.34
N SER A 516 21.50 -3.08 2.47
CA SER A 516 21.09 -3.36 1.09
C SER A 516 22.13 -4.24 0.37
N GLY A 517 21.80 -5.52 0.15
CA GLY A 517 22.70 -6.56 -0.39
C GLY A 517 23.01 -7.72 0.57
N ALA A 518 22.96 -7.52 1.89
CA ALA A 518 23.10 -8.58 2.91
C ALA A 518 21.74 -9.26 3.21
N THR A 519 21.18 -9.91 2.19
CA THR A 519 19.83 -10.51 2.24
C THR A 519 19.60 -11.45 3.44
N GLY A 520 20.61 -12.23 3.86
CA GLY A 520 20.48 -13.11 5.04
C GLY A 520 20.26 -12.36 6.35
N ARG A 521 20.95 -11.22 6.54
CA ARG A 521 20.78 -10.38 7.74
C ARG A 521 19.45 -9.63 7.70
N ILE A 522 19.07 -9.12 6.53
CA ILE A 522 17.75 -8.50 6.31
C ILE A 522 16.63 -9.48 6.69
N SER A 523 16.66 -10.71 6.19
CA SER A 523 15.63 -11.71 6.51
C SER A 523 15.55 -12.01 8.02
N ALA A 524 16.69 -12.05 8.71
CA ALA A 524 16.71 -12.22 10.16
C ALA A 524 16.08 -11.03 10.90
N LEU A 525 16.40 -9.80 10.49
CA LEU A 525 15.86 -8.58 11.08
C LEU A 525 14.35 -8.45 10.84
N VAL A 526 13.90 -8.66 9.60
CA VAL A 526 12.47 -8.63 9.23
C VAL A 526 11.68 -9.64 10.04
N LYS A 527 12.21 -10.85 10.24
CA LYS A 527 11.58 -11.86 11.10
C LYS A 527 11.44 -11.41 12.55
N THR A 528 12.41 -10.65 13.08
CA THR A 528 12.33 -10.10 14.45
C THR A 528 11.47 -8.84 14.57
N LEU A 529 11.26 -8.12 13.47
CA LEU A 529 10.35 -6.97 13.40
C LEU A 529 8.88 -7.39 13.32
N ASP A 530 8.62 -8.62 12.87
CA ASP A 530 7.28 -9.23 12.82
C ASP A 530 6.26 -8.38 12.03
N ILE A 531 6.70 -7.80 10.91
CA ILE A 531 5.89 -6.96 10.02
C ILE A 531 4.73 -7.79 9.43
N LYS A 532 3.48 -7.42 9.75
CA LYS A 532 2.27 -8.19 9.42
C LYS A 532 1.11 -7.34 8.89
N ALA A 533 0.21 -8.00 8.16
CA ALA A 533 -1.06 -7.43 7.68
C ALA A 533 -0.86 -6.07 7.00
N ILE A 534 -1.56 -5.01 7.44
CA ILE A 534 -1.49 -3.67 6.84
C ILE A 534 -0.07 -3.08 6.81
N GLN A 535 0.82 -3.50 7.72
CA GLN A 535 2.20 -3.05 7.72
C GLN A 535 2.98 -3.53 6.49
N LEU A 536 2.54 -4.61 5.84
CA LEU A 536 3.14 -5.09 4.60
C LEU A 536 2.84 -4.15 3.41
N ASP A 537 1.71 -3.44 3.42
CA ASP A 537 1.41 -2.41 2.41
C ASP A 537 2.26 -1.15 2.66
N THR A 538 2.36 -0.71 3.92
CA THR A 538 3.09 0.52 4.25
C THR A 538 4.61 0.35 4.30
N MET A 539 5.12 -0.77 4.82
CA MET A 539 6.55 -1.04 5.02
C MET A 539 7.11 -2.14 4.09
N GLY A 540 6.32 -2.70 3.17
CA GLY A 540 6.79 -3.73 2.22
C GLY A 540 7.97 -3.24 1.36
N HIS A 541 8.02 -1.95 1.08
CA HIS A 541 9.11 -1.28 0.36
C HIS A 541 10.49 -1.38 1.04
N MET A 542 10.56 -1.79 2.32
CA MET A 542 11.81 -2.00 3.04
C MET A 542 12.57 -3.24 2.55
N THR A 543 11.86 -4.22 2.00
CA THR A 543 12.45 -5.46 1.46
C THR A 543 12.31 -5.56 -0.05
N PHE A 544 11.30 -4.91 -0.62
CA PHE A 544 11.10 -4.80 -2.06
C PHE A 544 11.92 -3.62 -2.63
N PRO A 545 12.81 -3.80 -3.61
CA PRO A 545 13.06 -5.00 -4.43
C PRO A 545 14.35 -5.75 -4.05
N ILE A 546 14.87 -5.57 -2.83
CA ILE A 546 16.23 -5.99 -2.41
C ILE A 546 16.55 -7.44 -2.76
N TYR A 547 15.63 -8.38 -2.57
CA TYR A 547 15.88 -9.78 -2.89
C TYR A 547 16.06 -10.02 -4.40
N GLU A 548 15.28 -9.33 -5.23
CA GLU A 548 15.37 -9.40 -6.69
C GLU A 548 16.68 -8.80 -7.18
N THR A 549 17.01 -7.60 -6.72
CA THR A 549 18.24 -6.90 -7.11
C THR A 549 19.49 -7.61 -6.59
N SER A 550 19.39 -8.41 -5.52
CA SER A 550 20.48 -9.24 -4.99
C SER A 550 20.63 -10.62 -5.66
N GLY A 551 19.82 -10.93 -6.68
CA GLY A 551 19.83 -12.23 -7.37
C GLY A 551 19.26 -13.39 -6.55
N ARG A 552 18.55 -13.10 -5.44
CA ARG A 552 17.89 -14.11 -4.59
C ARG A 552 16.44 -14.30 -5.03
N PHE A 553 16.24 -14.74 -6.29
CA PHE A 553 14.91 -14.82 -6.91
C PHE A 553 13.90 -15.66 -6.12
N ASN A 554 14.33 -16.80 -5.54
CA ASN A 554 13.46 -17.61 -4.68
C ASN A 554 12.93 -16.83 -3.47
N LEU A 555 13.78 -16.03 -2.81
CA LEU A 555 13.35 -15.18 -1.69
C LEU A 555 12.44 -14.04 -2.17
N ALA A 556 12.74 -13.46 -3.34
CA ALA A 556 11.91 -12.43 -3.93
C ALA A 556 10.50 -12.95 -4.26
N ILE A 557 10.39 -14.15 -4.84
CA ILE A 557 9.12 -14.82 -5.15
C ILE A 557 8.34 -15.13 -3.87
N ILE A 558 8.98 -15.67 -2.84
CA ILE A 558 8.34 -15.92 -1.53
C ILE A 558 7.80 -14.62 -0.94
N ASN A 559 8.62 -13.55 -0.92
CA ASN A 559 8.24 -12.25 -0.39
C ASN A 559 7.06 -11.64 -1.17
N ASN A 560 7.13 -11.64 -2.49
CA ASN A 560 6.06 -11.11 -3.34
C ASN A 560 4.76 -11.92 -3.19
N THR A 561 4.86 -13.25 -3.08
CA THR A 561 3.70 -14.11 -2.84
C THR A 561 3.05 -13.81 -1.49
N GLN A 562 3.83 -13.63 -0.43
CA GLN A 562 3.31 -13.23 0.88
C GLN A 562 2.61 -11.87 0.84
N LEU A 563 3.18 -10.91 0.10
CA LEU A 563 2.58 -9.59 -0.10
C LEU A 563 1.25 -9.70 -0.86
N THR A 564 1.20 -10.42 -1.98
CA THR A 564 -0.03 -10.64 -2.76
C THR A 564 -1.12 -11.33 -1.93
N MET A 565 -0.77 -12.40 -1.21
CA MET A 565 -1.72 -13.11 -0.33
C MET A 565 -2.31 -12.21 0.76
N MET A 566 -1.52 -11.27 1.29
CA MET A 566 -2.03 -10.30 2.27
C MET A 566 -3.12 -9.42 1.66
N TYR A 567 -2.94 -8.89 0.44
CA TYR A 567 -3.96 -8.06 -0.20
C TYR A 567 -5.24 -8.85 -0.51
N GLU A 568 -5.12 -10.09 -0.99
CA GLU A 568 -6.28 -10.95 -1.24
C GLU A 568 -7.04 -11.27 0.05
N GLN A 569 -6.32 -11.55 1.13
CA GLN A 569 -6.92 -11.83 2.44
C GLN A 569 -7.58 -10.57 3.02
N ALA A 570 -6.91 -9.41 2.93
CA ALA A 570 -7.45 -8.14 3.39
C ALA A 570 -8.74 -7.76 2.65
N GLU A 571 -8.79 -7.96 1.32
CA GLU A 571 -10.01 -7.73 0.55
C GLU A 571 -11.14 -8.63 1.04
N LYS A 572 -10.89 -9.94 1.24
CA LYS A 572 -11.90 -10.87 1.76
C LYS A 572 -12.43 -10.43 3.14
N GLU A 573 -11.52 -10.09 4.07
CA GLU A 573 -11.86 -9.67 5.43
C GLU A 573 -12.64 -8.35 5.47
N ILE A 574 -12.23 -7.36 4.66
CA ILE A 574 -12.93 -6.07 4.57
C ILE A 574 -14.35 -6.28 4.04
N GLN A 575 -14.53 -7.11 3.02
CA GLN A 575 -15.84 -7.39 2.44
C GLN A 575 -16.77 -8.12 3.42
N ASP A 576 -16.25 -9.06 4.19
CA ASP A 576 -17.02 -9.74 5.24
C ASP A 576 -17.39 -8.76 6.38
N CYS A 577 -16.50 -7.82 6.73
CA CYS A 577 -16.80 -6.75 7.69
C CYS A 577 -17.87 -5.77 7.18
N ILE A 578 -17.87 -5.43 5.89
CA ILE A 578 -18.93 -4.64 5.26
C ILE A 578 -20.27 -5.38 5.36
N ALA A 579 -20.32 -6.66 5.00
CA ALA A 579 -21.52 -7.48 5.09
C ALA A 579 -22.05 -7.55 6.53
N GLN A 580 -21.16 -7.72 7.53
CA GLN A 580 -21.54 -7.75 8.93
C GLN A 580 -22.04 -6.37 9.42
N SER A 581 -21.48 -5.28 8.91
CA SER A 581 -21.91 -3.92 9.25
C SER A 581 -23.33 -3.63 8.75
N TYR A 582 -23.70 -4.12 7.56
CA TYR A 582 -25.08 -4.07 7.07
C TYR A 582 -26.04 -4.83 8.00
N ARG A 583 -25.68 -6.06 8.40
CA ARG A 583 -26.52 -6.90 9.29
C ARG A 583 -26.68 -6.30 10.68
N ASN A 584 -25.64 -5.67 11.21
CA ASN A 584 -25.62 -5.08 12.56
C ASN A 584 -26.10 -3.61 12.57
N GLY A 585 -26.46 -3.02 11.43
CA GLY A 585 -26.87 -1.61 11.34
C GLY A 585 -25.76 -0.60 11.64
N LYS A 586 -24.48 -0.96 11.42
CA LYS A 586 -23.30 -0.09 11.65
C LYS A 586 -22.88 0.63 10.37
N PHE A 587 -23.73 1.56 9.93
CA PHE A 587 -23.62 2.20 8.63
C PHE A 587 -22.43 3.16 8.50
N THR A 588 -22.00 3.83 9.57
CA THR A 588 -20.83 4.75 9.54
C THR A 588 -19.51 4.07 9.20
N ALA A 589 -19.37 2.77 9.48
CA ALA A 589 -18.17 2.02 9.18
C ALA A 589 -18.07 1.65 7.69
N ILE A 590 -19.20 1.44 7.01
CA ILE A 590 -19.27 0.90 5.64
C ILE A 590 -18.51 1.79 4.63
N PRO A 591 -18.75 3.11 4.53
CA PRO A 591 -17.99 3.95 3.60
C PRO A 591 -16.49 4.00 3.87
N ARG A 592 -16.08 3.90 5.15
CA ARG A 592 -14.66 3.94 5.53
C ARG A 592 -13.95 2.66 5.11
N MET A 593 -14.59 1.52 5.34
CA MET A 593 -14.08 0.21 4.90
C MET A 593 -14.03 0.09 3.38
N ALA A 594 -15.06 0.56 2.67
CA ALA A 594 -15.06 0.61 1.20
C ALA A 594 -13.92 1.48 0.65
N ALA A 595 -13.66 2.64 1.28
CA ALA A 595 -12.54 3.50 0.92
C ALA A 595 -11.18 2.84 1.20
N ALA A 596 -11.04 2.12 2.32
CA ALA A 596 -9.83 1.38 2.66
C ALA A 596 -9.55 0.24 1.66
N SER A 597 -10.55 -0.57 1.31
CA SER A 597 -10.46 -1.59 0.26
C SER A 597 -10.05 -0.98 -1.07
N GLN A 598 -10.66 0.14 -1.48
CA GLN A 598 -10.26 0.85 -2.70
C GLN A 598 -8.80 1.32 -2.66
N LYS A 599 -8.35 1.86 -1.52
CA LYS A 599 -6.97 2.30 -1.35
C LYS A 599 -5.97 1.14 -1.47
N MET A 600 -6.26 -0.01 -0.86
CA MET A 600 -5.41 -1.20 -0.97
C MET A 600 -5.43 -1.78 -2.39
N ARG A 601 -6.57 -1.76 -3.08
CA ARG A 601 -6.69 -2.22 -4.48
C ARG A 601 -5.85 -1.36 -5.43
N LEU A 602 -5.81 -0.05 -5.20
CA LEU A 602 -5.03 0.91 -5.99
C LEU A 602 -3.58 1.08 -5.50
N SER A 603 -3.12 0.29 -4.52
CA SER A 603 -1.74 0.37 -4.03
C SER A 603 -0.75 0.07 -5.15
N ALA A 604 0.18 1.01 -5.40
CA ALA A 604 1.27 0.79 -6.34
C ALA A 604 2.20 -0.34 -5.86
N GLN A 605 2.36 -0.50 -4.55
CA GLN A 605 3.17 -1.57 -3.97
C GLN A 605 2.54 -2.95 -4.27
N LYS A 606 1.21 -3.09 -4.16
CA LYS A 606 0.48 -4.30 -4.58
C LYS A 606 0.78 -4.64 -6.03
N THR A 607 0.53 -3.69 -6.93
CA THR A 607 0.68 -3.88 -8.37
C THR A 607 2.13 -4.25 -8.74
N ALA A 608 3.11 -3.57 -8.15
CA ALA A 608 4.53 -3.83 -8.37
C ALA A 608 4.92 -5.26 -7.93
N CYS A 609 4.42 -5.73 -6.78
CA CYS A 609 4.65 -7.08 -6.29
C CYS A 609 4.03 -8.14 -7.20
N GLU A 610 2.79 -7.95 -7.67
CA GLU A 610 2.10 -8.87 -8.58
C GLU A 610 2.82 -8.98 -9.93
N VAL A 611 3.21 -7.85 -10.52
CA VAL A 611 3.99 -7.83 -11.77
C VAL A 611 5.35 -8.51 -11.58
N MET A 612 6.05 -8.22 -10.48
CA MET A 612 7.34 -8.86 -10.21
C MET A 612 7.19 -10.36 -9.95
N ASN A 613 6.13 -10.80 -9.27
CA ASN A 613 5.89 -12.21 -9.00
C ASN A 613 5.61 -12.99 -10.29
N ARG A 614 4.75 -12.45 -11.18
CA ARG A 614 4.49 -13.01 -12.51
C ARG A 614 5.78 -13.17 -13.32
N TYR A 615 6.59 -12.11 -13.34
CA TYR A 615 7.86 -12.11 -14.08
C TYR A 615 8.82 -13.17 -13.52
N LEU A 616 9.18 -13.11 -12.24
CA LEU A 616 10.19 -14.00 -11.67
C LEU A 616 9.75 -15.47 -11.65
N SER A 617 8.47 -15.74 -11.37
CA SER A 617 7.94 -17.12 -11.37
C SER A 617 8.02 -17.74 -12.76
N SER A 618 7.67 -16.97 -13.80
CA SER A 618 7.75 -17.41 -15.19
C SER A 618 9.19 -17.65 -15.67
N LEU A 619 10.15 -16.92 -15.12
CA LEU A 619 11.56 -17.05 -15.49
C LEU A 619 12.30 -18.17 -14.77
N PHE A 620 11.98 -18.42 -13.50
CA PHE A 620 12.83 -19.24 -12.62
C PHE A 620 12.14 -20.42 -11.93
N VAL A 621 10.80 -20.50 -11.96
CA VAL A 621 10.04 -21.54 -11.23
C VAL A 621 9.24 -22.43 -12.17
N LEU A 622 8.57 -21.83 -13.15
CA LEU A 622 7.69 -22.56 -14.04
C LEU A 622 8.49 -23.27 -15.14
N ASP A 623 8.22 -24.56 -15.33
CA ASP A 623 8.83 -25.36 -16.41
C ASP A 623 7.90 -25.54 -17.62
N ASP A 624 6.59 -25.58 -17.38
CA ASP A 624 5.58 -25.79 -18.41
C ASP A 624 5.32 -24.52 -19.24
N ILE A 625 5.39 -24.65 -20.56
CA ILE A 625 5.31 -23.51 -21.49
C ILE A 625 3.92 -22.88 -21.50
N ASP A 626 2.87 -23.69 -21.36
CA ASP A 626 1.50 -23.20 -21.30
C ASP A 626 1.25 -22.43 -20.01
N GLN A 627 1.67 -22.97 -18.87
CA GLN A 627 1.61 -22.26 -17.59
C GLN A 627 2.44 -20.96 -17.58
N ILE A 628 3.63 -20.96 -18.18
CA ILE A 628 4.46 -19.75 -18.38
C ILE A 628 3.68 -18.71 -19.20
N THR A 629 3.05 -19.13 -20.29
CA THR A 629 2.28 -18.25 -21.19
C THR A 629 1.14 -17.57 -20.43
N VAL A 630 0.36 -18.33 -19.67
CA VAL A 630 -0.77 -17.81 -18.87
C VAL A 630 -0.28 -16.86 -17.78
N THR A 631 0.79 -17.24 -17.07
CA THR A 631 1.34 -16.43 -15.96
C THR A 631 1.92 -15.10 -16.44
N LEU A 632 2.63 -15.10 -17.57
CA LEU A 632 3.18 -13.89 -18.19
C LEU A 632 2.09 -12.96 -18.73
N TRP A 633 1.02 -13.53 -19.30
CA TRP A 633 -0.12 -12.74 -19.76
C TRP A 633 -0.83 -12.05 -18.59
N GLY A 634 -1.06 -12.79 -17.50
CA GLY A 634 -1.82 -12.31 -16.34
C GLY A 634 -3.30 -12.04 -16.66
N ASP A 635 -3.91 -11.14 -15.89
CA ASP A 635 -5.32 -10.78 -16.07
C ASP A 635 -5.57 -10.06 -17.41
N GLU A 636 -6.78 -10.23 -17.96
CA GLU A 636 -7.13 -9.63 -19.27
C GLU A 636 -7.28 -8.10 -19.19
N ASP A 637 -7.68 -7.58 -18.04
CA ASP A 637 -7.90 -6.15 -17.83
C ASP A 637 -6.57 -5.38 -17.77
N PRO A 638 -6.39 -4.32 -18.58
CA PRO A 638 -5.20 -3.49 -18.50
C PRO A 638 -5.15 -2.74 -17.16
N ILE A 639 -3.94 -2.66 -16.60
CA ILE A 639 -3.67 -1.88 -15.39
C ILE A 639 -3.78 -0.39 -15.73
N ASP A 640 -4.63 0.34 -15.01
CA ASP A 640 -4.66 1.81 -15.09
C ASP A 640 -3.61 2.41 -14.15
N TRP A 641 -2.39 2.59 -14.69
CA TRP A 641 -1.23 3.12 -13.95
C TRP A 641 -1.46 4.51 -13.36
N LYS A 642 -2.38 5.31 -13.93
CA LYS A 642 -2.64 6.69 -13.48
C LYS A 642 -3.51 6.75 -12.22
N GLN A 643 -4.27 5.70 -11.93
CA GLN A 643 -5.12 5.62 -10.73
C GLN A 643 -4.38 5.06 -9.51
N LEU A 644 -3.18 4.53 -9.70
CA LEU A 644 -2.40 3.97 -8.60
C LEU A 644 -2.00 5.04 -7.59
N ILE A 645 -1.89 4.66 -6.33
CA ILE A 645 -1.56 5.55 -5.23
C ILE A 645 -0.39 5.00 -4.41
N ASP A 646 0.37 5.92 -3.82
CA ASP A 646 1.47 5.58 -2.92
C ASP A 646 0.93 5.34 -1.50
N THR A 647 1.09 4.11 -1.01
CA THR A 647 0.71 3.70 0.34
C THR A 647 1.93 3.55 1.27
N ARG A 648 3.14 3.75 0.76
CA ARG A 648 4.39 3.55 1.52
C ARG A 648 4.53 4.59 2.63
N ASP A 649 4.94 4.13 3.81
CA ASP A 649 5.19 5.00 4.96
C ASP A 649 6.69 5.29 5.12
N PHE A 650 7.10 6.50 4.72
CA PHE A 650 8.48 6.98 4.84
C PHE A 650 8.78 7.63 6.19
N THR A 651 7.80 7.76 7.08
CA THR A 651 7.96 8.37 8.41
C THR A 651 8.45 7.37 9.46
N VAL A 652 8.48 6.08 9.11
CA VAL A 652 8.89 4.97 9.97
C VAL A 652 10.32 5.12 10.49
N ILE A 653 11.28 5.54 9.65
CA ILE A 653 12.64 5.86 10.10
C ILE A 653 12.65 7.35 10.47
N PRO A 654 12.83 7.75 11.74
CA PRO A 654 12.83 9.17 12.09
C PRO A 654 14.08 9.83 11.51
N TYR A 655 13.86 10.77 10.59
CA TYR A 655 14.87 11.66 10.04
C TYR A 655 14.20 13.01 9.98
N THR A 656 14.24 13.74 11.08
CA THR A 656 13.61 15.05 11.23
C THR A 656 14.64 15.90 11.92
N GLU A 657 14.77 17.18 11.54
CA GLU A 657 15.61 18.23 12.16
C GLU A 657 16.48 19.01 11.16
N THR A 658 16.22 18.96 9.84
CA THR A 658 16.84 19.92 8.90
C THR A 658 15.78 20.80 8.26
N SER A 659 16.13 22.06 7.96
CA SER A 659 15.23 23.01 7.31
C SER A 659 14.70 22.51 5.97
N ASP A 660 15.53 21.73 5.26
CA ASP A 660 15.23 21.21 3.92
C ASP A 660 14.47 19.88 3.95
N TYR A 661 14.23 19.29 5.13
CA TYR A 661 13.68 17.95 5.27
C TYR A 661 12.37 17.75 4.49
N GLU A 662 11.39 18.64 4.68
CA GLU A 662 10.07 18.53 4.02
C GLU A 662 10.22 18.59 2.49
N ASN A 663 11.05 19.48 1.98
CA ASN A 663 11.30 19.61 0.54
C ASN A 663 11.97 18.35 -0.03
N LEU A 664 12.99 17.83 0.68
CA LEU A 664 13.68 16.60 0.31
C LEU A 664 12.75 15.38 0.37
N LEU A 665 11.86 15.33 1.36
CA LEU A 665 10.91 14.24 1.54
C LEU A 665 9.88 14.22 0.40
N GLU A 666 9.30 15.37 0.06
CA GLU A 666 8.32 15.47 -1.01
C GLU A 666 8.92 15.19 -2.40
N ASP A 667 10.13 15.68 -2.67
CA ASP A 667 10.89 15.33 -3.88
C ASP A 667 11.16 13.81 -3.95
N MET A 668 11.63 13.22 -2.85
CA MET A 668 11.90 11.78 -2.77
C MET A 668 10.65 10.94 -2.99
N LYS A 669 9.51 11.29 -2.35
CA LYS A 669 8.23 10.60 -2.54
C LYS A 669 7.82 10.60 -4.00
N LYS A 670 7.82 11.78 -4.65
CA LYS A 670 7.45 11.92 -6.06
C LYS A 670 8.34 11.08 -6.98
N ARG A 671 9.67 11.22 -6.84
CA ARG A 671 10.62 10.50 -7.70
C ARG A 671 10.56 8.98 -7.52
N THR A 672 10.53 8.51 -6.28
CA THR A 672 10.52 7.06 -5.98
C THR A 672 9.16 6.42 -6.23
N PHE A 673 8.08 7.19 -6.26
CA PHE A 673 6.77 6.74 -6.72
C PHE A 673 6.74 6.60 -8.24
N GLN A 674 7.18 7.62 -8.97
CA GLN A 674 7.28 7.56 -10.43
C GLN A 674 8.18 6.42 -10.90
N GLU A 675 9.36 6.25 -10.29
CA GLU A 675 10.27 5.14 -10.64
C GLU A 675 9.63 3.76 -10.39
N LEU A 676 8.83 3.62 -9.31
CA LEU A 676 8.12 2.38 -9.00
C LEU A 676 7.04 2.07 -10.04
N ILE A 677 6.31 3.10 -10.51
CA ILE A 677 5.31 2.96 -11.58
C ILE A 677 6.01 2.57 -12.87
N ASP A 678 7.01 3.32 -13.31
CA ASP A 678 7.65 3.12 -14.62
C ASP A 678 8.36 1.77 -14.73
N ILE A 679 9.04 1.31 -13.67
CA ILE A 679 9.68 -0.02 -13.66
C ILE A 679 8.63 -1.14 -13.66
N SER A 680 7.49 -0.94 -13.02
CA SER A 680 6.41 -1.92 -12.97
C SER A 680 5.68 -1.98 -14.31
N GLU A 681 5.44 -0.83 -14.95
CA GLU A 681 4.85 -0.76 -16.29
C GLU A 681 5.78 -1.35 -17.35
N LEU A 682 7.08 -1.06 -17.29
CA LEU A 682 8.08 -1.68 -18.18
C LEU A 682 8.07 -3.20 -18.05
N ARG A 683 8.02 -3.70 -16.81
CA ARG A 683 8.00 -5.13 -16.55
C ARG A 683 6.68 -5.77 -16.96
N SER A 684 5.55 -5.08 -16.76
CA SER A 684 4.22 -5.55 -17.16
C SER A 684 4.09 -5.67 -18.68
N THR A 685 4.46 -4.62 -19.42
CA THR A 685 4.46 -4.62 -20.89
C THR A 685 5.42 -5.67 -21.45
N MET A 686 6.59 -5.84 -20.85
CA MET A 686 7.50 -6.95 -21.16
C MET A 686 6.82 -8.31 -20.95
N CYS A 687 6.20 -8.56 -19.78
CA CYS A 687 5.50 -9.82 -19.51
C CYS A 687 4.39 -10.09 -20.54
N ARG A 688 3.58 -9.08 -20.87
CA ARG A 688 2.52 -9.21 -21.89
C ARG A 688 3.08 -9.53 -23.26
N ALA A 689 4.17 -8.88 -23.67
CA ALA A 689 4.83 -9.15 -24.95
C ALA A 689 5.41 -10.58 -24.99
N LEU A 690 6.06 -11.04 -23.91
CA LEU A 690 6.54 -12.42 -23.78
C LEU A 690 5.37 -13.42 -23.88
N GLY A 691 4.31 -13.22 -23.09
CA GLY A 691 3.12 -14.08 -23.07
C GLY A 691 2.38 -14.10 -24.42
N ALA A 692 2.33 -12.98 -25.14
CA ALA A 692 1.68 -12.90 -26.45
C ALA A 692 2.32 -13.86 -27.48
N VAL A 693 3.63 -14.12 -27.39
CA VAL A 693 4.31 -15.10 -28.27
C VAL A 693 3.69 -16.49 -28.11
N GLY A 694 3.49 -16.94 -26.86
CA GLY A 694 2.87 -18.24 -26.59
C GLY A 694 1.41 -18.30 -27.05
N ARG A 695 0.66 -17.20 -26.88
CA ARG A 695 -0.76 -17.11 -27.23
C ARG A 695 -1.04 -17.27 -28.72
N VAL A 696 -0.08 -16.97 -29.61
CA VAL A 696 -0.20 -17.23 -31.06
C VAL A 696 -0.54 -18.70 -31.34
N THR A 697 -0.06 -19.62 -30.48
CA THR A 697 -0.31 -21.06 -30.61
C THR A 697 -1.41 -21.59 -29.71
N HIS A 698 -2.15 -20.75 -28.99
CA HIS A 698 -3.15 -21.21 -28.04
C HIS A 698 -4.43 -21.66 -28.75
N ASP A 699 -4.92 -22.87 -28.46
CA ASP A 699 -6.01 -23.52 -29.23
C ASP A 699 -7.34 -22.75 -29.18
N ASN A 700 -7.61 -22.07 -28.07
CA ASN A 700 -8.88 -21.37 -27.84
C ASN A 700 -8.90 -19.90 -28.31
N MET A 701 -7.89 -19.45 -29.07
CA MET A 701 -7.77 -18.03 -29.44
C MET A 701 -7.86 -17.82 -30.95
N GLU A 702 -8.59 -16.78 -31.36
CA GLU A 702 -8.65 -16.42 -32.78
C GLU A 702 -7.24 -16.05 -33.28
N PRO A 703 -6.71 -16.76 -34.30
CA PRO A 703 -5.33 -16.58 -34.71
C PRO A 703 -5.01 -15.14 -35.17
N ARG A 704 -5.95 -14.44 -35.79
CA ARG A 704 -5.76 -13.03 -36.21
C ARG A 704 -5.63 -12.10 -35.02
N LEU A 705 -6.48 -12.27 -34.01
CA LEU A 705 -6.45 -11.48 -32.78
C LEU A 705 -5.14 -11.71 -32.01
N ALA A 706 -4.68 -12.97 -31.90
CA ALA A 706 -3.43 -13.30 -31.22
C ALA A 706 -2.21 -12.60 -31.87
N ARG A 707 -2.17 -12.54 -33.21
CA ARG A 707 -1.11 -11.85 -33.96
C ARG A 707 -1.15 -10.34 -33.78
N LEU A 708 -2.34 -9.75 -33.81
CA LEU A 708 -2.52 -8.32 -33.57
C LEU A 708 -2.06 -7.96 -32.15
N GLN A 709 -2.45 -8.75 -31.15
CA GLN A 709 -2.03 -8.57 -29.77
C GLN A 709 -0.52 -8.71 -29.60
N LEU A 710 0.13 -9.66 -30.29
CA LEU A 710 1.59 -9.76 -30.29
C LEU A 710 2.24 -8.47 -30.82
N LYS A 711 1.79 -7.95 -31.97
CA LYS A 711 2.32 -6.69 -32.53
C LYS A 711 2.10 -5.49 -31.59
N MET A 712 0.89 -5.38 -31.03
CA MET A 712 0.54 -4.29 -30.11
C MET A 712 1.37 -4.33 -28.83
N THR A 713 1.44 -5.47 -28.15
CA THR A 713 2.17 -5.60 -26.88
C THR A 713 3.68 -5.41 -27.04
N VAL A 714 4.28 -5.86 -28.16
CA VAL A 714 5.69 -5.59 -28.47
C VAL A 714 5.92 -4.10 -28.72
N MET A 715 4.98 -3.42 -29.39
CA MET A 715 5.04 -1.96 -29.59
C MET A 715 4.87 -1.18 -28.28
N GLU A 716 3.96 -1.61 -27.40
CA GLU A 716 3.77 -1.02 -26.06
C GLU A 716 5.06 -1.13 -25.23
N TYR A 717 5.68 -2.32 -25.19
CA TYR A 717 6.95 -2.53 -24.49
C TYR A 717 8.07 -1.64 -25.05
N LYS A 718 8.17 -1.53 -26.38
CA LYS A 718 9.15 -0.66 -27.04
C LYS A 718 8.95 0.81 -26.68
N ASN A 719 7.73 1.32 -26.82
CA ASN A 719 7.39 2.71 -26.53
C ASN A 719 7.71 3.06 -25.07
N HIS A 720 7.39 2.16 -24.14
CA HIS A 720 7.66 2.39 -22.72
C HIS A 720 9.15 2.27 -22.38
N LEU A 721 9.89 1.37 -23.04
CA LEU A 721 11.35 1.30 -22.91
C LEU A 721 12.02 2.60 -23.41
N GLU A 722 11.60 3.12 -24.56
CA GLU A 722 12.09 4.39 -25.10
C GLU A 722 11.77 5.57 -24.17
N HIS A 723 10.56 5.60 -23.60
CA HIS A 723 10.18 6.56 -22.57
C HIS A 723 11.13 6.49 -21.36
N CYS A 724 11.35 5.31 -20.77
CA CYS A 724 12.24 5.15 -19.63
C CYS A 724 13.70 5.54 -19.96
N CYS A 725 14.20 5.20 -21.15
CA CYS A 725 15.55 5.59 -21.59
C CYS A 725 15.71 7.11 -21.72
N LYS A 726 14.63 7.83 -22.05
CA LYS A 726 14.62 9.29 -22.20
C LYS A 726 14.48 10.01 -20.85
N GLU A 727 13.59 9.54 -19.99
CA GLU A 727 13.31 10.19 -18.69
C GLU A 727 14.41 9.92 -17.65
N TYR A 728 15.02 8.73 -17.66
CA TYR A 728 16.00 8.33 -16.66
C TYR A 728 17.44 8.41 -17.19
N PRO A 729 18.37 9.06 -16.46
CA PRO A 729 19.77 9.10 -16.85
C PRO A 729 20.43 7.72 -16.74
N SER A 730 21.64 7.57 -17.29
CA SER A 730 22.39 6.31 -17.25
C SER A 730 23.00 5.96 -15.89
N PHE A 731 22.99 6.90 -14.94
CA PHE A 731 23.52 6.72 -13.59
C PHE A 731 22.42 6.78 -12.53
N LEU A 732 22.64 6.08 -11.41
CA LEU A 732 21.72 6.12 -10.28
C LEU A 732 21.78 7.50 -9.60
N ILE A 733 20.62 8.12 -9.38
CA ILE A 733 20.50 9.33 -8.55
C ILE A 733 20.32 8.87 -7.10
N PRO A 734 21.33 9.01 -6.23
CA PRO A 734 21.28 8.38 -4.93
C PRO A 734 20.47 9.27 -3.97
N SER A 735 19.63 8.66 -3.14
CA SER A 735 18.76 9.44 -2.24
C SER A 735 19.54 10.12 -1.12
N LYS A 736 19.14 11.35 -0.77
CA LYS A 736 19.76 12.12 0.30
C LYS A 736 19.30 11.65 1.68
N LEU A 737 18.06 11.16 1.79
CA LEU A 737 17.43 10.80 3.06
C LEU A 737 17.66 9.32 3.42
N ALA A 738 17.92 9.06 4.69
CA ALA A 738 18.00 7.70 5.24
C ALA A 738 16.65 6.95 5.12
N GLN A 739 15.54 7.69 5.16
CA GLN A 739 14.16 7.19 4.99
C GLN A 739 13.84 6.64 3.60
N SER A 740 14.71 6.88 2.62
CA SER A 740 14.42 6.56 1.24
C SER A 740 14.30 5.05 1.02
N PRO A 741 13.36 4.61 0.17
CA PRO A 741 13.25 3.20 -0.18
C PRO A 741 14.53 2.71 -0.86
N ALA A 742 14.71 1.39 -0.90
CA ALA A 742 15.79 0.81 -1.69
C ALA A 742 15.61 1.22 -3.17
N PRO A 743 16.69 1.66 -3.85
CA PRO A 743 16.62 2.05 -5.26
C PRO A 743 16.12 0.89 -6.13
N GLN A 744 15.26 1.19 -7.11
CA GLN A 744 14.76 0.18 -8.05
C GLN A 744 15.78 -0.14 -9.16
N HIS A 745 16.76 0.76 -9.34
CA HIS A 745 17.80 0.68 -10.36
C HIS A 745 17.24 0.67 -11.79
N LEU A 746 16.12 1.38 -12.03
CA LEU A 746 15.49 1.44 -13.35
C LEU A 746 16.44 2.05 -14.39
N ALA A 747 17.04 3.20 -14.07
CA ALA A 747 18.06 3.88 -14.86
C ALA A 747 19.16 2.93 -15.36
N GLN A 748 19.80 2.21 -14.44
CA GLN A 748 20.88 1.28 -14.77
C GLN A 748 20.36 0.08 -15.57
N TRP A 749 19.12 -0.36 -15.34
CA TRP A 749 18.54 -1.49 -16.05
C TRP A 749 18.23 -1.16 -17.51
N VAL A 750 17.55 -0.05 -17.81
CA VAL A 750 17.19 0.32 -19.19
C VAL A 750 18.42 0.63 -20.04
N HIS A 751 19.44 1.25 -19.45
CA HIS A 751 20.70 1.55 -20.11
C HIS A 751 21.71 0.40 -20.12
N SER A 752 21.41 -0.73 -19.45
CA SER A 752 22.29 -1.91 -19.50
C SER A 752 22.38 -2.52 -20.90
N GLY A 753 21.31 -2.40 -21.70
CA GLY A 753 21.15 -3.12 -22.97
C GLY A 753 20.43 -4.46 -22.84
N GLY A 754 20.17 -4.96 -21.61
CA GLY A 754 19.40 -6.18 -21.37
C GLY A 754 17.96 -6.09 -21.89
N PRO A 755 17.17 -5.08 -21.49
CA PRO A 755 15.82 -4.86 -22.03
C PRO A 755 15.77 -4.73 -23.56
N GLN A 756 16.75 -4.07 -24.15
CA GLN A 756 16.88 -3.93 -25.60
C GLN A 756 17.13 -5.28 -26.29
N MET A 757 17.95 -6.15 -25.69
CA MET A 757 18.14 -7.50 -26.19
C MET A 757 16.84 -8.30 -26.16
N ILE A 758 16.03 -8.20 -25.10
CA ILE A 758 14.72 -8.87 -25.05
C ILE A 758 13.81 -8.37 -26.18
N LEU A 759 13.81 -7.05 -26.43
CA LEU A 759 13.06 -6.45 -27.53
C LEU A 759 13.48 -6.99 -28.90
N GLU A 760 14.78 -7.17 -29.16
CA GLU A 760 15.28 -7.76 -30.41
C GLU A 760 14.68 -9.15 -30.68
N TYR A 761 14.56 -10.00 -29.65
CA TYR A 761 13.97 -11.35 -29.78
C TYR A 761 12.45 -11.31 -29.94
N LEU A 762 11.78 -10.35 -29.31
CA LEU A 762 10.34 -10.13 -29.49
C LEU A 762 10.00 -9.62 -30.89
N GLU A 763 10.76 -8.64 -31.42
CA GLU A 763 10.62 -8.17 -32.80
C GLU A 763 10.92 -9.29 -33.81
N ALA A 764 11.88 -10.19 -33.50
CA ALA A 764 12.13 -11.38 -34.29
C ALA A 764 10.94 -12.36 -34.26
N ALA A 765 10.27 -12.54 -33.12
CA ALA A 765 9.06 -13.36 -33.01
C ALA A 765 7.93 -12.81 -33.89
N VAL A 766 7.72 -11.48 -33.89
CA VAL A 766 6.74 -10.82 -34.78
C VAL A 766 7.04 -11.11 -36.25
N LYS A 767 8.29 -10.88 -36.68
CA LYS A 767 8.72 -11.12 -38.07
C LYS A 767 8.58 -12.59 -38.46
N LEU A 768 8.92 -13.51 -37.56
CA LEU A 768 8.81 -14.94 -37.80
C LEU A 768 7.36 -15.35 -38.03
N VAL A 769 6.42 -14.84 -37.23
CA VAL A 769 4.99 -15.13 -37.42
C VAL A 769 4.50 -14.58 -38.77
N ASP A 770 4.92 -13.37 -39.14
CA ASP A 770 4.59 -12.79 -40.46
C ASP A 770 5.15 -13.62 -41.63
N ILE A 771 6.37 -14.16 -41.50
CA ILE A 771 7.01 -15.05 -42.49
C ILE A 771 6.27 -16.40 -42.59
N LEU A 772 5.93 -17.01 -41.45
CA LEU A 772 5.21 -18.28 -41.42
C LEU A 772 3.81 -18.15 -42.04
N ASP A 773 3.20 -16.97 -41.95
CA ASP A 773 1.90 -16.68 -42.58
C ASP A 773 2.00 -16.41 -44.08
N SER A 774 3.09 -15.78 -44.55
CA SER A 774 3.28 -15.52 -45.98
C SER A 774 3.58 -16.79 -46.78
N GLY A 775 4.05 -17.86 -46.10
CA GLY A 775 4.46 -19.11 -46.73
C GLY A 775 5.77 -19.01 -47.53
N GLU A 776 6.39 -17.83 -47.56
CA GLU A 776 7.72 -17.62 -48.09
C GLU A 776 8.73 -17.89 -46.97
N HIS A 777 9.66 -18.83 -47.18
CA HIS A 777 10.72 -19.14 -46.21
C HIS A 777 12.06 -18.59 -46.69
N PRO A 778 12.31 -17.27 -46.58
CA PRO A 778 13.58 -16.70 -46.99
C PRO A 778 14.67 -17.10 -45.99
N ASP A 779 15.90 -17.35 -46.48
CA ASP A 779 17.09 -17.61 -45.65
C ASP A 779 17.54 -16.32 -44.92
N ILE A 780 16.75 -15.88 -43.94
CA ILE A 780 16.98 -14.65 -43.17
C ILE A 780 17.30 -15.02 -41.71
N SER A 781 18.46 -14.57 -41.23
CA SER A 781 18.78 -14.61 -39.80
C SER A 781 17.99 -13.53 -39.07
N LEU A 782 16.97 -13.92 -38.28
CA LEU A 782 16.14 -12.97 -37.54
C LEU A 782 16.79 -12.47 -36.23
N VAL A 783 17.67 -13.28 -35.65
CA VAL A 783 18.46 -12.96 -34.46
C VAL A 783 19.94 -13.26 -34.70
N GLY A 784 20.81 -12.61 -33.92
CA GLY A 784 22.27 -12.80 -34.01
C GLY A 784 22.72 -14.20 -33.58
N THR A 785 23.98 -14.54 -33.88
CA THR A 785 24.58 -15.82 -33.51
C THR A 785 24.69 -15.98 -32.00
N ARG A 786 24.77 -17.23 -31.51
CA ARG A 786 25.05 -17.53 -30.09
C ARG A 786 26.28 -16.79 -29.56
N THR A 787 27.31 -16.63 -30.40
CA THR A 787 28.55 -15.92 -30.06
C THR A 787 28.32 -14.42 -29.90
N GLU A 788 27.48 -13.79 -30.74
CA GLU A 788 27.12 -12.38 -30.61
C GLU A 788 26.26 -12.14 -29.37
N MET A 789 25.29 -13.03 -29.09
CA MET A 789 24.51 -13.00 -27.87
C MET A 789 25.42 -13.10 -26.64
N ALA A 790 26.34 -14.08 -26.60
CA ALA A 790 27.28 -14.24 -25.50
C ALA A 790 28.18 -13.00 -25.32
N LYS A 791 28.66 -12.38 -26.41
CA LYS A 791 29.43 -11.14 -26.34
C LYS A 791 28.62 -9.97 -25.78
N LYS A 792 27.35 -9.81 -26.19
CA LYS A 792 26.44 -8.78 -25.63
C LYS A 792 26.20 -9.04 -24.14
N LEU A 793 25.96 -10.29 -23.74
CA LEU A 793 25.72 -10.68 -22.32
C LEU A 793 26.96 -10.47 -21.43
N ILE A 794 28.16 -10.81 -21.90
CA ILE A 794 29.40 -10.60 -21.14
C ILE A 794 29.62 -9.11 -20.87
N LYS A 795 29.25 -8.23 -21.81
CA LYS A 795 29.27 -6.77 -21.61
C LYS A 795 28.28 -6.31 -20.54
N LEU A 796 27.15 -7.00 -20.34
CA LEU A 796 26.18 -6.65 -19.29
C LEU A 796 26.70 -6.88 -17.87
N ILE A 797 27.61 -7.83 -17.68
CA ILE A 797 28.02 -8.29 -16.35
C ILE A 797 29.19 -7.46 -15.80
N GLU A 798 30.04 -6.88 -16.67
CA GLU A 798 31.34 -6.25 -16.30
C GLU A 798 31.94 -6.94 -15.06
N VAL A 799 32.40 -8.18 -15.22
CA VAL A 799 32.94 -8.97 -14.11
C VAL A 799 34.12 -8.20 -13.52
N PRO A 800 34.07 -7.74 -12.25
CA PRO A 800 35.24 -7.14 -11.63
C PRO A 800 36.37 -8.18 -11.60
N PRO A 801 37.64 -7.78 -11.77
CA PRO A 801 38.76 -8.72 -11.80
C PRO A 801 38.77 -9.61 -10.54
N ARG A 802 39.19 -10.87 -10.70
CA ARG A 802 39.47 -11.76 -9.55
C ARG A 802 40.48 -11.05 -8.64
N ARG A 803 40.13 -10.84 -7.37
CA ARG A 803 41.02 -10.22 -6.38
C ARG A 803 42.25 -11.09 -6.16
N GLU A 804 43.38 -10.44 -5.92
CA GLU A 804 44.60 -11.10 -5.48
C GLU A 804 44.53 -11.39 -3.98
N GLU A 805 45.16 -12.48 -3.55
CA GLU A 805 45.18 -12.92 -2.15
C GLU A 805 45.91 -11.88 -1.28
N GLY A 806 45.20 -11.27 -0.32
CA GLY A 806 45.74 -10.22 0.56
C GLY A 806 45.29 -8.79 0.25
N GLU A 807 44.52 -8.56 -0.82
CA GLU A 807 43.88 -7.27 -1.10
C GLU A 807 42.85 -6.95 0.00
N LYS A 808 42.92 -5.73 0.59
CA LYS A 808 41.97 -5.32 1.65
C LYS A 808 40.55 -5.52 1.14
N LEU A 809 39.72 -6.21 1.93
CA LEU A 809 38.31 -6.36 1.62
C LEU A 809 37.72 -4.97 1.40
N PRO A 810 37.24 -4.70 0.20
CA PRO A 810 36.90 -3.37 -0.22
C PRO A 810 35.44 -3.19 0.30
N PRO A 811 35.19 -2.22 1.18
CA PRO A 811 34.00 -2.21 2.04
C PRO A 811 32.65 -2.34 1.30
N PHE A 812 31.84 -3.38 1.56
CA PHE A 812 30.44 -3.62 1.12
C PHE A 812 29.96 -3.05 -0.27
N TRP A 813 30.83 -2.89 -1.27
CA TRP A 813 30.48 -2.27 -2.56
C TRP A 813 30.29 -3.24 -3.72
N MET A 814 30.06 -4.53 -3.46
CA MET A 814 29.61 -5.43 -4.53
C MET A 814 28.16 -5.19 -4.96
N VAL A 815 27.46 -4.20 -4.41
CA VAL A 815 26.06 -3.92 -4.71
C VAL A 815 25.86 -3.75 -6.22
N ASP A 816 26.66 -2.91 -6.90
CA ASP A 816 26.50 -2.68 -8.35
C ASP A 816 26.76 -3.92 -9.19
N SER A 817 27.86 -4.66 -8.93
CA SER A 817 28.15 -5.91 -9.66
C SER A 817 27.12 -7.00 -9.39
N ILE A 818 26.60 -7.10 -8.17
CA ILE A 818 25.52 -8.03 -7.82
C ILE A 818 24.24 -7.67 -8.59
N ILE A 819 23.88 -6.39 -8.63
CA ILE A 819 22.69 -5.90 -9.35
C ILE A 819 22.84 -6.16 -10.85
N LYS A 820 23.96 -5.77 -11.45
CA LYS A 820 24.27 -6.04 -12.87
C LYS A 820 24.18 -7.52 -13.19
N SER A 821 24.75 -8.37 -12.33
CA SER A 821 24.65 -9.83 -12.47
C SER A 821 23.22 -10.34 -12.35
N SER A 822 22.44 -9.83 -11.40
CA SER A 822 21.02 -10.19 -11.25
C SER A 822 20.20 -9.80 -12.49
N ARG A 823 20.38 -8.59 -13.02
CA ARG A 823 19.71 -8.11 -14.24
C ARG A 823 20.14 -8.90 -15.48
N ALA A 824 21.41 -9.26 -15.58
CA ALA A 824 21.90 -10.12 -16.66
C ALA A 824 21.27 -11.53 -16.60
N LEU A 825 21.16 -12.14 -15.41
CA LEU A 825 20.50 -13.43 -15.23
C LEU A 825 19.01 -13.38 -15.63
N GLN A 826 18.29 -12.33 -15.22
CA GLN A 826 16.90 -12.12 -15.64
C GLN A 826 16.77 -11.96 -17.15
N THR A 827 17.70 -11.22 -17.78
CA THR A 827 17.73 -11.05 -19.24
C THR A 827 17.92 -12.40 -19.96
N ILE A 828 18.86 -13.21 -19.49
CA ILE A 828 19.13 -14.55 -20.05
C ILE A 828 17.91 -15.45 -19.91
N ALA A 829 17.31 -15.48 -18.72
CA ALA A 829 16.12 -16.28 -18.47
C ALA A 829 14.93 -15.83 -19.34
N ALA A 830 14.72 -14.52 -19.50
CA ALA A 830 13.68 -13.99 -20.39
C ALA A 830 13.91 -14.40 -21.86
N ILE A 831 15.14 -14.28 -22.37
CA ILE A 831 15.49 -14.72 -23.73
C ILE A 831 15.27 -16.23 -23.88
N GLN A 832 15.65 -17.03 -22.88
CA GLN A 832 15.41 -18.47 -22.89
C GLN A 832 13.91 -18.79 -22.98
N VAL A 833 13.07 -18.07 -22.23
CA VAL A 833 11.61 -18.22 -22.29
C VAL A 833 11.07 -17.84 -23.66
N VAL A 834 11.47 -16.69 -24.23
CA VAL A 834 11.06 -16.29 -25.59
C VAL A 834 11.44 -17.34 -26.62
N LEU A 835 12.66 -17.87 -26.55
CA LEU A 835 13.13 -18.89 -27.49
C LEU A 835 12.30 -20.17 -27.41
N ARG A 836 11.96 -20.63 -26.21
CA ARG A 836 11.07 -21.79 -26.02
C ARG A 836 9.67 -21.55 -26.60
N LEU A 837 9.14 -20.33 -26.43
CA LEU A 837 7.84 -19.94 -26.99
C LEU A 837 7.90 -19.88 -28.52
N ILE A 838 8.95 -19.27 -29.08
CA ILE A 838 9.21 -19.24 -30.52
C ILE A 838 9.33 -20.66 -31.09
N GLU A 839 10.07 -21.56 -30.43
CA GLU A 839 10.21 -22.95 -30.84
C GLU A 839 8.85 -23.64 -30.94
N LYS A 840 7.98 -23.44 -29.95
CA LYS A 840 6.60 -23.95 -29.97
C LYS A 840 5.79 -23.36 -31.14
N VAL A 841 5.94 -22.06 -31.43
CA VAL A 841 5.32 -21.39 -32.59
C VAL A 841 5.76 -22.03 -33.90
N VAL A 842 7.07 -22.23 -34.09
CA VAL A 842 7.62 -22.87 -35.29
C VAL A 842 7.09 -24.30 -35.43
N LEU A 843 7.15 -25.11 -34.38
CA LEU A 843 6.71 -26.51 -34.42
C LEU A 843 5.22 -26.66 -34.73
N LYS A 844 4.38 -25.71 -34.31
CA LYS A 844 2.92 -25.75 -34.55
C LYS A 844 2.54 -25.20 -35.90
N LEU A 845 3.13 -24.07 -36.33
CA LEU A 845 2.81 -23.44 -37.60
C LEU A 845 3.46 -24.17 -38.79
N ALA A 846 4.67 -24.72 -38.64
CA ALA A 846 5.31 -25.51 -39.70
C ALA A 846 4.55 -26.82 -40.04
N LYS A 847 3.80 -27.39 -39.09
CA LYS A 847 2.93 -28.54 -39.34
C LYS A 847 1.73 -28.24 -40.24
N ASN A 848 1.37 -26.96 -40.42
CA ASN A 848 0.23 -26.53 -41.21
C ASN A 848 0.61 -26.04 -42.62
N VAL A 849 1.90 -26.10 -42.99
CA VAL A 849 2.36 -25.76 -44.34
C VAL A 849 2.31 -27.02 -45.22
N PRO A 850 1.52 -27.05 -46.32
CA PRO A 850 1.52 -28.19 -47.22
C PRO A 850 2.90 -28.32 -47.87
N THR A 851 3.57 -29.44 -47.64
CA THR A 851 4.79 -29.85 -48.35
C THR A 851 4.45 -30.18 -49.81
N ALA A 852 4.27 -29.16 -50.64
CA ALA A 852 4.38 -29.33 -52.09
C ALA A 852 5.86 -29.48 -52.44
N ALA A 853 6.33 -30.73 -52.50
CA ALA A 853 7.64 -31.04 -53.06
C ALA A 853 7.65 -30.64 -54.55
N PRO A 854 8.65 -29.89 -55.03
CA PRO A 854 8.84 -29.71 -56.47
C PRO A 854 9.25 -31.05 -57.09
N GLU A 855 8.51 -31.49 -58.10
CA GLU A 855 8.87 -32.67 -58.89
C GLU A 855 10.27 -32.51 -59.49
N SER A 856 11.12 -33.48 -59.19
CA SER A 856 12.47 -33.62 -59.73
C SER A 856 12.41 -33.92 -61.23
N LEU A 857 12.95 -33.03 -62.06
CA LEU A 857 13.35 -33.36 -63.43
C LEU A 857 14.64 -34.20 -63.40
N SER A 858 14.57 -35.35 -64.05
CA SER A 858 15.63 -36.36 -64.21
C SER A 858 16.83 -35.86 -65.05
N PRO A 859 18.00 -36.54 -64.98
CA PRO A 859 19.31 -35.98 -65.31
C PRO A 859 19.81 -36.33 -66.71
N THR A 860 20.70 -35.51 -67.27
CA THR A 860 21.59 -35.92 -68.38
C THR A 860 23.03 -35.47 -68.16
N CYS A 861 23.93 -36.46 -68.30
CA CYS A 861 25.36 -36.42 -68.59
C CYS A 861 26.39 -36.05 -67.49
N SER A 862 27.16 -37.08 -67.14
CA SER A 862 28.48 -37.12 -66.49
C SER A 862 29.61 -36.74 -67.49
N PRO A 863 30.94 -36.91 -67.22
CA PRO A 863 31.65 -37.37 -66.01
C PRO A 863 32.96 -36.59 -65.67
N ARG A 864 33.53 -36.81 -64.46
CA ARG A 864 34.90 -37.36 -64.24
C ARG A 864 35.38 -37.25 -62.78
N ASP A 865 35.61 -38.44 -62.20
CA ASP A 865 36.63 -38.91 -61.25
C ASP A 865 37.41 -37.94 -60.32
N VAL A 866 37.54 -38.30 -59.03
CA VAL A 866 38.74 -38.97 -58.43
C VAL A 866 38.60 -39.20 -56.90
N SER A 867 38.79 -40.48 -56.51
CA SER A 867 39.15 -41.15 -55.23
C SER A 867 38.83 -40.53 -53.85
N ILE A 868 37.97 -41.15 -53.02
CA ILE A 868 38.24 -42.25 -52.05
C ILE A 868 39.33 -41.96 -51.00
N ARG A 869 38.93 -41.77 -49.73
CA ARG A 869 39.26 -42.65 -48.58
C ARG A 869 38.51 -42.24 -47.30
N ARG A 870 37.58 -43.10 -46.86
CA ARG A 870 37.17 -43.24 -45.45
C ARG A 870 38.16 -44.17 -44.76
N VAL A 871 38.59 -43.85 -43.54
CA VAL A 871 38.78 -44.83 -42.47
C VAL A 871 38.41 -44.19 -41.14
N SER A 872 37.45 -44.83 -40.48
CA SER A 872 37.00 -44.71 -39.10
C SER A 872 38.06 -45.18 -38.09
N THR A 873 38.15 -44.54 -36.92
CA THR A 873 38.23 -45.26 -35.63
C THR A 873 37.99 -44.35 -34.43
N SER A 874 37.29 -44.94 -33.47
CA SER A 874 36.90 -44.54 -32.12
C SER A 874 38.03 -44.24 -31.14
N ALA A 875 37.80 -43.33 -30.18
CA ALA A 875 38.09 -43.45 -28.73
C ALA A 875 37.80 -42.11 -28.03
N VAL A 876 36.80 -42.02 -27.14
CA VAL A 876 36.91 -42.08 -25.67
C VAL A 876 37.64 -40.88 -25.02
N ILE A 877 36.82 -39.99 -24.43
CA ILE A 877 36.90 -39.23 -23.15
C ILE A 877 38.26 -39.24 -22.40
N PRO A 878 38.75 -38.07 -21.92
CA PRO A 878 38.63 -37.70 -20.49
C PRO A 878 38.26 -36.21 -20.31
N GLN A 879 37.21 -35.85 -19.57
CA GLN A 879 37.17 -35.62 -18.11
C GLN A 879 38.33 -34.80 -17.51
N ARG A 880 37.92 -33.66 -16.90
CA ARG A 880 38.58 -32.80 -15.89
C ARG A 880 39.70 -31.91 -16.43
N ILE A 881 39.81 -30.65 -16.00
CA ILE A 881 39.59 -30.07 -14.66
C ILE A 881 38.70 -28.83 -14.73
#